data_AF-W2QA33-F1
#
_entry.id   AF-W2QA33-F1
#
_cell.length_a   1.000
_cell.length_b   1.000
_cell.length_c   1.000
_cell.angle_alpha   90.00
_cell.angle_beta   90.00
_cell.angle_gamma   90.00
#
_symmetry.space_group_name_H-M   'P 1'
#
loop_
_entity.id
_entity.type
_entity.pdbx_description
1 polymer ?
#
loop_
_entity_poly.entity_id
_entity_poly.type
_entity_poly.pdbx_seq_one_letter_code
_entity_poly.pdbx_strand_id
1 'polypeptide(L)'
;MKRTHDEDQVELAGALTSLRSESAHGDAVSATTSASTSFTGPSIEKRHASWTAWAKYLDDYCNSNGVRIGIEFTDSIQKRNIEMRNSKRAKDGKFVRFLPQGLDAYRRSYVCHLGRKGRTRDIKFRRTACPFKLVAKSVYNDSKWEVEVTCPNPRHIHSEATGEPAAPACVEAEAPPKPSIQSIPIEGLKGSPCSRRVLTDMAPRCKRMPENEVMCTRLLQRLNNLHDSVASLDDKDARKQIYIDVIIRFVKLMHRKQLLLRLASSATVVYKVHELHDKLNDVARELELSHETRRDQLKDDQDEQYAKLKELITAASDRMLINEFRGDHKLHEALMTLTHGLKWKSQSSEMLHLKRATLARVTKILPELTRVDWFIPRDELEYEEKIIGAGTFGEARLGAWLHYGNTKAVVVKQLFKEIDSYSGDTFFKQLEIWNKLEDNHILKLYGGSHINRPQLYVCEYATGGNLRGFFGKKENRTRFWRMFQQAAQGLQVLHLARIPHGALKCSNILVGDGDTVKLTDFGFRSVRSLSAALSGDAEDATANAIRWKPKEVLEENFNEELLYVADIYAIGMCMIEALTQQDPFPKVDNNVVVEVIRKGETYKRPDGILDAEWDFISRLCNSDYSLRPKSINEVLKEISLFVEGEQGREDPAKSITGHTRQQLVERPPLYEQHGRTKHNVSVDVAIHDGVQMEDDVTEIDTSATSTTSCAIGI
;
A
#
# COMPACT_ATOMS: atom_id res chain seq x y z
N MET A 1 -40.09 -35.20 11.47
CA MET A 1 -40.86 -36.43 11.73
C MET A 1 -39.89 -37.60 11.79
N LYS A 2 -40.22 -38.56 12.65
CA LYS A 2 -39.43 -39.70 13.14
C LYS A 2 -38.93 -40.69 12.06
N ARG A 3 -37.95 -41.51 12.50
CA ARG A 3 -37.64 -42.92 12.14
C ARG A 3 -36.83 -43.16 10.86
N THR A 4 -35.98 -44.19 10.68
CA THR A 4 -35.12 -45.14 11.45
C THR A 4 -34.81 -46.27 10.45
N HIS A 5 -33.68 -46.98 10.62
CA HIS A 5 -33.37 -48.33 10.07
C HIS A 5 -33.11 -48.42 8.56
N ASP A 6 -32.34 -49.37 8.01
CA ASP A 6 -31.37 -50.41 8.46
C ASP A 6 -30.69 -50.87 7.15
N GLU A 7 -29.37 -51.10 7.16
CA GLU A 7 -28.70 -52.41 7.00
C GLU A 7 -28.91 -53.19 5.68
N ASP A 8 -27.75 -53.42 5.05
CA ASP A 8 -27.26 -54.64 4.37
C ASP A 8 -27.90 -55.20 3.09
N GLN A 9 -27.04 -55.49 2.09
CA GLN A 9 -26.88 -56.80 1.41
C GLN A 9 -25.73 -56.79 0.37
N VAL A 10 -24.56 -57.24 0.84
CA VAL A 10 -23.62 -58.29 0.37
C VAL A 10 -23.89 -59.04 -0.99
N GLU A 11 -22.79 -59.17 -1.79
CA GLU A 11 -22.38 -60.30 -2.70
C GLU A 11 -23.13 -60.63 -4.02
N LEU A 12 -22.56 -61.23 -5.09
CA LEU A 12 -21.21 -61.63 -5.56
C LEU A 12 -21.35 -62.14 -7.03
N ALA A 13 -20.25 -62.07 -7.81
CA ALA A 13 -19.76 -63.04 -8.82
C ALA A 13 -20.31 -63.21 -10.26
N GLY A 14 -19.34 -63.39 -11.19
CA GLY A 14 -19.36 -64.31 -12.36
C GLY A 14 -19.34 -63.62 -13.74
N ALA A 15 -18.21 -63.42 -14.45
CA ALA A 15 -17.36 -64.35 -15.24
C ALA A 15 -18.12 -64.94 -16.49
N LEU A 16 -17.69 -64.95 -17.77
CA LEU A 16 -16.44 -65.37 -18.46
C LEU A 16 -16.51 -65.11 -20.00
N THR A 17 -15.34 -64.96 -20.66
CA THR A 17 -14.91 -65.44 -22.03
C THR A 17 -15.57 -64.86 -23.31
N SER A 18 -14.96 -64.73 -24.50
CA SER A 18 -13.82 -65.41 -25.17
C SER A 18 -13.34 -64.67 -26.45
N LEU A 19 -12.02 -64.70 -26.69
CA LEU A 19 -11.23 -64.86 -27.94
C LEU A 19 -11.75 -64.41 -29.33
N ARG A 20 -10.88 -63.66 -30.05
CA ARG A 20 -10.43 -63.99 -31.43
C ARG A 20 -9.08 -63.34 -31.76
N SER A 21 -8.20 -64.15 -32.35
CA SER A 21 -6.90 -63.82 -32.94
C SER A 21 -6.97 -63.93 -34.46
N GLU A 22 -6.27 -63.06 -35.21
CA GLU A 22 -5.41 -63.41 -36.37
C GLU A 22 -4.70 -62.18 -36.97
N SER A 23 -3.53 -62.46 -37.57
CA SER A 23 -2.43 -61.65 -38.13
C SER A 23 -2.79 -60.85 -39.42
N ALA A 24 -2.00 -59.97 -40.08
CA ALA A 24 -0.54 -59.80 -40.20
C ALA A 24 -0.20 -58.50 -41.01
N HIS A 25 1.07 -58.03 -40.93
CA HIS A 25 1.84 -57.13 -41.85
C HIS A 25 1.37 -55.67 -41.94
N GLY A 26 2.19 -54.61 -41.88
CA GLY A 26 3.64 -54.41 -41.94
C GLY A 26 3.84 -53.04 -42.62
N ASP A 27 4.42 -52.06 -41.91
CA ASP A 27 5.33 -51.02 -42.44
C ASP A 27 5.57 -49.92 -41.39
N ALA A 28 6.86 -49.74 -41.08
CA ALA A 28 7.37 -48.83 -40.08
C ALA A 28 7.68 -47.47 -40.70
N VAL A 29 7.14 -46.40 -40.11
CA VAL A 29 7.64 -45.02 -40.29
C VAL A 29 7.91 -44.46 -38.89
N SER A 30 9.18 -44.20 -38.59
CA SER A 30 9.63 -43.74 -37.28
C SER A 30 9.18 -42.29 -37.02
N ALA A 31 8.30 -42.12 -36.04
CA ALA A 31 8.05 -40.82 -35.41
C ALA A 31 9.02 -40.65 -34.22
N THR A 32 9.96 -39.72 -34.32
CA THR A 32 10.72 -39.23 -33.16
C THR A 32 9.82 -38.32 -32.32
N THR A 33 9.05 -38.94 -31.42
CA THR A 33 8.32 -38.26 -30.35
C THR A 33 9.30 -37.74 -29.31
N SER A 34 9.28 -36.42 -29.03
CA SER A 34 9.95 -35.86 -27.86
C SER A 34 9.31 -36.46 -26.60
N ALA A 35 9.99 -37.38 -25.92
CA ALA A 35 9.44 -38.02 -24.72
C ALA A 35 9.38 -37.02 -23.56
N SER A 36 8.17 -36.64 -23.16
CA SER A 36 7.94 -36.12 -21.80
C SER A 36 7.97 -37.32 -20.85
N THR A 37 8.95 -37.38 -19.96
CA THR A 37 8.93 -38.35 -18.85
C THR A 37 7.80 -37.96 -17.90
N SER A 38 6.64 -38.58 -18.07
CA SER A 38 5.56 -38.58 -17.09
C SER A 38 5.72 -39.82 -16.21
N PHE A 39 5.99 -39.62 -14.93
CA PHE A 39 6.02 -40.71 -13.97
C PHE A 39 5.05 -40.40 -12.83
N THR A 40 4.26 -41.41 -12.45
CA THR A 40 3.52 -41.41 -11.20
C THR A 40 4.47 -41.89 -10.12
N GLY A 41 4.89 -41.00 -9.22
CA GLY A 41 5.77 -41.36 -8.11
C GLY A 41 5.19 -42.48 -7.24
N PRO A 42 6.01 -43.25 -6.51
CA PRO A 42 5.52 -44.26 -5.58
C PRO A 42 4.59 -43.65 -4.53
N SER A 43 3.69 -44.50 -3.98
CA SER A 43 2.69 -44.07 -2.99
C SER A 43 3.35 -43.38 -1.80
N ILE A 44 2.94 -42.15 -1.53
CA ILE A 44 3.42 -41.38 -0.37
C ILE A 44 2.73 -41.89 0.88
N GLU A 45 3.51 -42.18 1.93
CA GLU A 45 2.99 -42.58 3.22
C GLU A 45 2.11 -41.49 3.82
N LYS A 46 0.89 -41.87 4.21
CA LYS A 46 -0.19 -40.93 4.56
C LYS A 46 -0.08 -40.39 5.98
N ARG A 47 0.72 -40.99 6.87
CA ARG A 47 0.80 -40.60 8.29
C ARG A 47 2.22 -40.67 8.82
N HIS A 48 2.59 -39.69 9.63
CA HIS A 48 3.92 -39.54 10.23
C HIS A 48 3.80 -39.13 11.69
N ALA A 49 4.68 -39.66 12.55
CA ALA A 49 4.63 -39.42 13.99
C ALA A 49 4.94 -37.96 14.39
N SER A 50 5.65 -37.19 13.55
CA SER A 50 5.96 -35.77 13.79
C SER A 50 6.32 -35.04 12.49
N TRP A 51 6.41 -33.71 12.55
CA TRP A 51 6.89 -32.89 11.42
C TRP A 51 8.36 -33.18 11.08
N THR A 52 9.19 -33.54 12.06
CA THR A 52 10.58 -33.98 11.83
C THR A 52 10.63 -35.32 11.11
N ALA A 53 9.78 -36.28 11.49
CA ALA A 53 9.66 -37.57 10.80
C ALA A 53 9.18 -37.38 9.35
N TRP A 54 8.18 -36.51 9.15
CA TRP A 54 7.70 -36.16 7.81
C TRP A 54 8.78 -35.48 6.96
N ALA A 55 9.54 -34.52 7.52
CA ALA A 55 10.61 -33.83 6.78
C ALA A 55 11.69 -34.82 6.31
N LYS A 56 12.13 -35.72 7.20
CA LYS A 56 13.09 -36.78 6.87
C LYS A 56 12.55 -37.70 5.76
N TYR A 57 11.31 -38.16 5.89
CA TYR A 57 10.66 -38.99 4.86
C TYR A 57 10.60 -38.28 3.50
N LEU A 58 10.26 -36.98 3.50
CA LEU A 58 10.15 -36.19 2.27
C LEU A 58 11.51 -36.00 1.60
N ASP A 59 12.59 -35.80 2.37
CA ASP A 59 13.95 -35.71 1.86
C ASP A 59 14.41 -37.04 1.25
N ASP A 60 14.18 -38.15 1.94
CA ASP A 60 14.48 -39.50 1.45
C ASP A 60 13.70 -39.82 0.16
N TYR A 61 12.43 -39.42 0.09
CA TYR A 61 11.59 -39.53 -1.10
C TYR A 61 12.14 -38.69 -2.28
N CYS A 62 12.54 -37.45 -2.02
CA CYS A 62 13.13 -36.56 -3.02
C CYS A 62 14.43 -37.14 -3.59
N ASN A 63 15.32 -37.63 -2.72
CA ASN A 63 16.60 -38.21 -3.10
C ASN A 63 16.43 -39.49 -3.93
N SER A 64 15.52 -40.37 -3.51
CA SER A 64 15.31 -41.67 -4.18
C SER A 64 14.64 -41.55 -5.56
N ASN A 65 13.85 -40.49 -5.78
CA ASN A 65 13.09 -40.29 -7.02
C ASN A 65 13.66 -39.17 -7.90
N GLY A 66 14.79 -38.57 -7.53
CA GLY A 66 15.42 -37.49 -8.30
C GLY A 66 14.55 -36.23 -8.43
N VAL A 67 13.59 -36.02 -7.52
CA VAL A 67 12.67 -34.86 -7.54
C VAL A 67 13.06 -33.85 -6.47
N ARG A 68 12.80 -32.56 -6.72
CA ARG A 68 12.87 -31.53 -5.67
C ARG A 68 11.48 -31.07 -5.31
N ILE A 69 11.05 -31.28 -4.08
CA ILE A 69 9.76 -30.82 -3.56
C ILE A 69 10.03 -29.78 -2.48
N GLY A 70 9.37 -28.62 -2.57
CA GLY A 70 9.52 -27.56 -1.59
C GLY A 70 8.18 -27.01 -1.11
N ILE A 71 8.23 -26.26 -0.02
CA ILE A 71 7.06 -25.66 0.62
C ILE A 71 6.57 -24.48 -0.24
N GLU A 72 5.32 -24.54 -0.70
CA GLU A 72 4.64 -23.41 -1.36
C GLU A 72 3.98 -22.48 -0.34
N PHE A 73 3.43 -23.05 0.73
CA PHE A 73 2.67 -22.29 1.71
C PHE A 73 2.60 -23.01 3.07
N THR A 74 2.69 -22.24 4.16
CA THR A 74 2.56 -22.73 5.55
C THR A 74 1.44 -21.96 6.26
N ASP A 75 0.46 -22.66 6.83
CA ASP A 75 -0.44 -22.08 7.82
C ASP A 75 0.16 -22.26 9.22
N SER A 76 0.40 -21.12 9.89
CA SER A 76 0.93 -21.12 11.25
C SER A 76 -0.12 -21.57 12.27
N ILE A 77 0.37 -22.15 13.36
CA ILE A 77 -0.44 -22.58 14.50
C ILE A 77 -1.11 -21.40 15.18
N GLN A 78 -0.40 -20.27 15.31
CA GLN A 78 -0.92 -19.06 15.93
C GLN A 78 -2.10 -18.52 15.13
N LYS A 79 -1.98 -18.44 13.80
CA LYS A 79 -3.06 -18.04 12.89
C LYS A 79 -4.31 -18.90 13.09
N ARG A 80 -4.14 -20.22 13.09
CA ARG A 80 -5.26 -21.16 13.28
C ARG A 80 -5.89 -21.07 14.66
N ASN A 81 -5.11 -20.90 15.71
CA ASN A 81 -5.62 -20.76 17.07
C ASN A 81 -6.39 -19.46 17.27
N ILE A 82 -5.94 -18.35 16.66
CA ILE A 82 -6.64 -17.06 16.69
C ILE A 82 -7.97 -17.16 15.94
N GLU A 83 -7.98 -17.74 14.73
CA GLU A 83 -9.22 -18.01 13.97
C GLU A 83 -10.20 -18.84 14.80
N MET A 84 -9.70 -19.84 15.53
CA MET A 84 -10.53 -20.71 16.37
C MET A 84 -11.08 -19.99 17.60
N ARG A 85 -10.32 -19.10 18.25
CA ARG A 85 -10.81 -18.23 19.36
C ARG A 85 -11.92 -17.30 18.88
N ASN A 86 -11.79 -16.78 17.67
CA ASN A 86 -12.75 -15.83 17.10
C ASN A 86 -13.92 -16.51 16.39
N SER A 87 -13.92 -17.83 16.28
CA SER A 87 -14.95 -18.60 15.58
C SER A 87 -16.29 -18.53 16.32
N LYS A 88 -17.39 -18.60 15.55
CA LYS A 88 -18.75 -18.63 16.10
C LYS A 88 -18.94 -19.75 17.14
N ARG A 89 -18.30 -20.92 16.92
CA ARG A 89 -18.34 -22.04 17.90
C ARG A 89 -17.69 -21.69 19.24
N ALA A 90 -16.57 -20.97 19.26
CA ALA A 90 -15.92 -20.53 20.50
C ALA A 90 -16.77 -19.48 21.23
N LYS A 91 -17.38 -18.56 20.47
CA LYS A 91 -18.31 -17.55 21.00
C LYS A 91 -19.59 -18.17 21.57
N ASP A 92 -20.04 -19.27 21.00
CA ASP A 92 -21.20 -20.06 21.46
C ASP A 92 -20.84 -21.02 22.62
N GLY A 93 -19.65 -20.90 23.24
CA GLY A 93 -19.21 -21.72 24.38
C GLY A 93 -18.93 -23.19 24.06
N LYS A 94 -18.87 -23.59 22.77
CA LYS A 94 -18.57 -24.98 22.39
C LYS A 94 -17.07 -25.24 22.49
N PHE A 95 -16.71 -26.45 22.93
CA PHE A 95 -15.30 -26.85 23.06
C PHE A 95 -14.56 -26.73 21.72
N VAL A 96 -13.47 -25.97 21.74
CA VAL A 96 -12.60 -25.72 20.60
C VAL A 96 -11.18 -26.11 21.01
N ARG A 97 -10.63 -27.14 20.35
CA ARG A 97 -9.27 -27.62 20.64
C ARG A 97 -8.25 -26.71 19.97
N PHE A 98 -7.40 -26.08 20.79
CA PHE A 98 -6.26 -25.31 20.32
C PHE A 98 -5.06 -26.22 20.03
N LEU A 99 -4.27 -25.82 19.04
CA LEU A 99 -3.00 -26.44 18.69
C LEU A 99 -1.93 -26.03 19.72
N PRO A 100 -1.06 -26.93 20.19
CA PRO A 100 0.02 -26.60 21.13
C PRO A 100 1.03 -25.61 20.53
N GLN A 101 1.61 -24.72 21.35
CA GLN A 101 2.64 -23.76 20.89
C GLN A 101 3.94 -24.43 20.43
N GLY A 102 4.28 -25.64 20.91
CA GLY A 102 5.47 -26.39 20.51
C GLY A 102 5.32 -27.27 19.26
N LEU A 103 4.17 -27.19 18.57
CA LEU A 103 3.94 -27.88 17.31
C LEU A 103 4.60 -27.05 16.17
N ASP A 104 5.13 -27.68 15.11
CA ASP A 104 5.88 -26.95 14.06
C ASP A 104 4.95 -26.17 13.09
N ALA A 105 3.93 -26.82 12.52
CA ALA A 105 2.96 -26.16 11.65
C ALA A 105 1.55 -26.77 11.78
N TYR A 106 0.50 -26.02 11.41
CA TYR A 106 -0.84 -26.60 11.29
C TYR A 106 -1.01 -27.33 9.95
N ARG A 107 -0.58 -26.69 8.86
CA ARG A 107 -0.69 -27.23 7.50
C ARG A 107 0.42 -26.67 6.61
N ARG A 108 1.05 -27.51 5.79
CA ARG A 108 1.99 -27.11 4.75
C ARG A 108 1.54 -27.66 3.39
N SER A 109 1.61 -26.84 2.36
CA SER A 109 1.42 -27.25 0.96
C SER A 109 2.77 -27.30 0.27
N TYR A 110 2.99 -28.33 -0.53
CA TYR A 110 4.23 -28.61 -1.21
C TYR A 110 4.02 -28.75 -2.71
N VAL A 111 5.00 -28.29 -3.48
CA VAL A 111 5.04 -28.35 -4.95
C VAL A 111 6.41 -28.79 -5.44
N CYS A 112 6.47 -29.35 -6.65
CA CYS A 112 7.74 -29.76 -7.24
C CYS A 112 8.48 -28.55 -7.85
N HIS A 113 9.73 -28.35 -7.44
CA HIS A 113 10.61 -27.26 -7.88
C HIS A 113 11.35 -27.54 -9.20
N LEU A 114 11.38 -28.77 -9.69
CA LEU A 114 11.90 -29.06 -11.04
C LEU A 114 11.07 -28.42 -12.18
N GLY A 115 9.93 -27.81 -11.86
CA GLY A 115 9.12 -26.97 -12.76
C GLY A 115 9.15 -25.46 -12.47
N ARG A 116 10.04 -24.94 -11.61
CA ARG A 116 10.22 -23.49 -11.37
C ARG A 116 11.72 -23.16 -11.31
N LYS A 117 12.19 -22.29 -12.23
CA LYS A 117 13.59 -21.81 -12.23
C LYS A 117 13.93 -21.09 -10.92
N GLY A 118 15.03 -21.49 -10.29
CA GLY A 118 15.87 -20.59 -9.52
C GLY A 118 16.53 -19.56 -10.43
N ARG A 119 16.77 -18.34 -9.92
CA ARG A 119 17.48 -17.28 -10.64
C ARG A 119 18.93 -17.69 -10.91
N THR A 120 19.26 -17.88 -12.18
CA THR A 120 20.60 -17.63 -12.72
C THR A 120 20.45 -16.92 -14.06
N ARG A 121 21.33 -15.92 -14.27
CA ARG A 121 21.43 -15.14 -15.49
C ARG A 121 21.76 -16.09 -16.65
N ASP A 122 21.16 -15.78 -17.79
CA ASP A 122 21.39 -16.36 -19.11
C ASP A 122 20.62 -17.65 -19.48
N ILE A 123 20.02 -17.56 -20.66
CA ILE A 123 19.33 -18.58 -21.48
C ILE A 123 17.86 -18.89 -21.11
N LYS A 124 16.95 -18.45 -21.99
CA LYS A 124 15.49 -18.71 -21.97
C LYS A 124 15.18 -20.04 -22.69
N PHE A 125 14.78 -21.08 -21.95
CA PHE A 125 14.07 -22.25 -22.51
C PHE A 125 12.62 -22.25 -22.03
N ARG A 126 11.67 -22.60 -22.91
CA ARG A 126 10.25 -22.86 -22.58
C ARG A 126 10.12 -24.27 -21.99
N ARG A 127 9.39 -24.46 -20.87
CA ARG A 127 8.39 -25.56 -20.67
C ARG A 127 7.68 -25.59 -19.29
N THR A 128 6.45 -26.12 -19.39
CA THR A 128 5.41 -26.60 -18.47
C THR A 128 5.64 -26.68 -16.95
N ALA A 129 4.67 -26.14 -16.17
CA ALA A 129 4.58 -26.32 -14.72
C ALA A 129 4.22 -27.77 -14.35
N CYS A 130 5.04 -28.43 -13.53
CA CYS A 130 4.76 -29.76 -13.00
C CYS A 130 3.48 -29.74 -12.15
N PRO A 131 2.49 -30.62 -12.39
CA PRO A 131 1.18 -30.55 -11.73
C PRO A 131 1.16 -31.16 -10.32
N PHE A 132 2.30 -31.64 -9.83
CA PHE A 132 2.46 -32.23 -8.49
C PHE A 132 2.04 -31.27 -7.38
N LYS A 133 1.15 -31.73 -6.50
CA LYS A 133 0.74 -31.01 -5.29
C LYS A 133 0.52 -31.96 -4.13
N LEU A 134 1.05 -31.59 -2.97
CA LEU A 134 0.94 -32.34 -1.73
C LEU A 134 0.61 -31.42 -0.56
N VAL A 135 -0.17 -31.90 0.39
CA VAL A 135 -0.55 -31.15 1.59
C VAL A 135 -0.32 -32.04 2.81
N ALA A 136 0.47 -31.56 3.76
CA ALA A 136 0.66 -32.17 5.07
C ALA A 136 -0.04 -31.33 6.14
N LYS A 137 -0.67 -31.96 7.13
CA LYS A 137 -1.47 -31.29 8.16
C LYS A 137 -1.32 -31.99 9.50
N SER A 138 -1.23 -31.22 10.58
CA SER A 138 -1.30 -31.77 11.93
C SER A 138 -2.71 -32.20 12.29
N VAL A 139 -2.83 -33.44 12.75
CA VAL A 139 -4.05 -34.06 13.23
C VAL A 139 -3.82 -34.64 14.62
N TYR A 140 -4.87 -34.66 15.44
CA TYR A 140 -4.81 -35.22 16.79
C TYR A 140 -5.62 -36.52 16.82
N ASN A 141 -4.91 -37.65 16.88
CA ASN A 141 -5.47 -39.00 16.88
C ASN A 141 -4.91 -39.76 18.08
N ASP A 142 -5.70 -40.65 18.69
CA ASP A 142 -5.27 -41.56 19.77
C ASP A 142 -4.42 -40.89 20.88
N SER A 143 -4.87 -39.70 21.30
CA SER A 143 -4.23 -38.88 22.33
C SER A 143 -2.83 -38.36 22.01
N LYS A 144 -2.44 -38.32 20.72
CA LYS A 144 -1.16 -37.79 20.25
C LYS A 144 -1.34 -36.92 18.99
N TRP A 145 -0.37 -36.02 18.75
CA TRP A 145 -0.32 -35.23 17.53
C TRP A 145 0.50 -35.96 16.46
N GLU A 146 -0.05 -36.07 15.27
CA GLU A 146 0.56 -36.70 14.10
C GLU A 146 0.47 -35.77 12.89
N VAL A 147 1.22 -36.08 11.83
CA VAL A 147 1.13 -35.39 10.54
C VAL A 147 0.47 -36.30 9.52
N GLU A 148 -0.69 -35.88 9.02
CA GLU A 148 -1.41 -36.55 7.95
C GLU A 148 -1.11 -35.88 6.61
N VAL A 149 -0.83 -36.69 5.59
CA VAL A 149 -0.37 -36.25 4.28
C VAL A 149 -1.37 -36.68 3.21
N THR A 150 -1.75 -35.73 2.37
CA THR A 150 -2.64 -35.93 1.23
C THR A 150 -1.94 -35.45 -0.04
N CYS A 151 -1.84 -36.33 -1.04
CA CYS A 151 -1.26 -36.00 -2.33
C CYS A 151 -2.37 -36.05 -3.40
N PRO A 152 -3.12 -34.95 -3.60
CA PRO A 152 -4.21 -34.92 -4.58
C PRO A 152 -3.72 -35.10 -6.02
N ASN A 153 -2.45 -34.81 -6.32
CA ASN A 153 -1.86 -35.10 -7.62
C ASN A 153 -0.42 -35.59 -7.49
N PRO A 154 -0.17 -36.91 -7.56
CA PRO A 154 1.17 -37.50 -7.45
C PRO A 154 1.95 -37.51 -8.76
N ARG A 155 1.40 -36.94 -9.85
CA ARG A 155 2.04 -36.96 -11.17
C ARG A 155 3.15 -35.91 -11.27
N HIS A 156 4.32 -36.39 -11.65
CA HIS A 156 5.46 -35.57 -12.02
C HIS A 156 5.57 -35.51 -13.55
N ILE A 157 5.70 -34.31 -14.10
CA ILE A 157 5.93 -34.09 -15.54
C ILE A 157 7.16 -33.20 -15.66
N HIS A 158 8.25 -33.78 -16.15
CA HIS A 158 9.53 -33.13 -16.36
C HIS A 158 9.94 -33.35 -17.81
N SER A 159 10.42 -32.30 -18.49
CA SER A 159 11.02 -32.44 -19.82
C SER A 159 12.52 -32.54 -19.66
N GLU A 160 13.12 -33.68 -20.01
CA GLU A 160 14.58 -33.80 -20.06
C GLU A 160 15.13 -32.90 -21.18
N ALA A 161 16.18 -32.15 -20.87
CA ALA A 161 16.99 -31.44 -21.84
C ALA A 161 18.15 -32.35 -22.24
N THR A 162 17.92 -33.25 -23.19
CA THR A 162 19.02 -33.85 -23.94
C THR A 162 19.46 -32.84 -24.99
N GLY A 163 20.65 -32.26 -24.79
CA GLY A 163 21.29 -31.44 -25.81
C GLY A 163 21.66 -32.31 -26.99
N GLU A 164 21.31 -31.87 -28.20
CA GLU A 164 21.82 -32.43 -29.46
C GLU A 164 21.61 -31.41 -30.60
N PRO A 165 22.28 -31.57 -31.76
CA PRO A 165 23.17 -30.56 -32.34
C PRO A 165 22.49 -29.77 -33.46
N ALA A 166 23.20 -28.76 -33.98
CA ALA A 166 22.82 -27.99 -35.15
C ALA A 166 22.38 -28.91 -36.31
N ALA A 167 21.11 -28.80 -36.71
CA ALA A 167 20.56 -29.50 -37.87
C ALA A 167 20.74 -28.64 -39.14
N PRO A 168 20.88 -29.29 -40.32
CA PRO A 168 21.47 -28.69 -41.51
C PRO A 168 20.47 -27.83 -42.30
N ALA A 169 21.05 -27.00 -43.16
CA ALA A 169 20.35 -26.18 -44.13
C ALA A 169 19.43 -27.03 -45.03
N CYS A 170 18.12 -26.79 -44.95
CA CYS A 170 17.16 -27.23 -45.95
C CYS A 170 16.80 -26.03 -46.83
N VAL A 171 17.03 -26.21 -48.13
CA VAL A 171 16.70 -25.32 -49.24
C VAL A 171 15.20 -25.05 -49.24
N GLU A 172 14.81 -23.79 -49.11
CA GLU A 172 13.43 -23.33 -49.28
C GLU A 172 13.08 -23.33 -50.78
N ALA A 173 12.04 -24.07 -51.15
CA ALA A 173 11.31 -23.81 -52.37
C ALA A 173 10.45 -22.55 -52.15
N GLU A 174 10.60 -21.58 -53.05
CA GLU A 174 9.99 -20.25 -53.00
C GLU A 174 8.45 -20.31 -52.82
N ALA A 175 8.00 -19.93 -51.63
CA ALA A 175 6.67 -19.38 -51.43
C ALA A 175 6.76 -17.84 -51.51
N PRO A 176 5.76 -17.14 -52.06
CA PRO A 176 5.84 -15.69 -52.24
C PRO A 176 6.04 -14.98 -50.90
N PRO A 177 6.79 -13.87 -50.86
CA PRO A 177 7.27 -13.29 -49.62
C PRO A 177 6.09 -12.78 -48.79
N LYS A 178 5.86 -13.39 -47.62
CA LYS A 178 5.07 -12.73 -46.58
C LYS A 178 5.92 -11.59 -46.03
N PRO A 179 5.39 -10.36 -45.94
CA PRO A 179 6.14 -9.25 -45.37
C PRO A 179 6.60 -9.64 -43.95
N SER A 180 7.88 -9.43 -43.66
CA SER A 180 8.45 -9.62 -42.33
C SER A 180 7.79 -8.62 -41.38
N ILE A 181 6.72 -9.04 -40.70
CA ILE A 181 5.98 -8.17 -39.78
C ILE A 181 6.88 -7.91 -38.56
N GLN A 182 7.47 -6.71 -38.51
CA GLN A 182 8.20 -6.25 -37.33
C GLN A 182 7.23 -6.21 -36.14
N SER A 183 7.61 -6.81 -35.01
CA SER A 183 6.77 -6.89 -33.82
C SER A 183 7.60 -6.53 -32.59
N ILE A 184 6.98 -5.76 -31.68
CA ILE A 184 7.63 -5.18 -30.50
C ILE A 184 7.25 -6.01 -29.26
N PRO A 185 8.20 -6.44 -28.41
CA PRO A 185 7.87 -7.06 -27.14
C PRO A 185 7.31 -6.03 -26.15
N ILE A 186 6.15 -6.29 -25.55
CA ILE A 186 5.53 -5.39 -24.57
C ILE A 186 5.89 -5.83 -23.15
N GLU A 187 7.03 -5.38 -22.64
CA GLU A 187 7.61 -5.85 -21.37
C GLU A 187 6.75 -5.54 -20.13
N GLY A 188 5.86 -4.54 -20.19
CA GLY A 188 4.92 -4.21 -19.11
C GLY A 188 3.65 -5.06 -19.04
N LEU A 189 3.49 -6.05 -19.92
CA LEU A 189 2.37 -7.02 -19.89
C LEU A 189 2.86 -8.42 -19.53
N LYS A 190 2.02 -9.19 -18.83
CA LYS A 190 2.36 -10.54 -18.37
C LYS A 190 2.76 -11.43 -19.55
N GLY A 191 4.00 -11.95 -19.51
CA GLY A 191 4.56 -12.82 -20.54
C GLY A 191 5.14 -12.08 -21.75
N SER A 192 5.28 -10.76 -21.66
CA SER A 192 5.89 -9.90 -22.68
C SER A 192 5.36 -10.20 -24.10
N PRO A 193 4.02 -10.16 -24.31
CA PRO A 193 3.42 -10.51 -25.58
C PRO A 193 3.89 -9.58 -26.70
N CYS A 194 3.87 -10.07 -27.94
CA CYS A 194 4.17 -9.23 -29.10
C CYS A 194 3.04 -8.21 -29.35
N SER A 195 3.43 -6.99 -29.69
CA SER A 195 2.55 -5.83 -29.88
C SER A 195 1.43 -6.11 -30.88
N ARG A 196 1.72 -6.75 -32.02
CA ARG A 196 0.70 -7.14 -33.02
C ARG A 196 -0.39 -8.03 -32.44
N ARG A 197 0.00 -9.08 -31.70
CA ARG A 197 -0.97 -9.97 -31.04
C ARG A 197 -1.81 -9.19 -30.02
N VAL A 198 -1.18 -8.32 -29.24
CA VAL A 198 -1.90 -7.47 -28.28
C VAL A 198 -2.96 -6.66 -29.02
N LEU A 199 -2.60 -5.91 -30.07
CA LEU A 199 -3.52 -5.08 -30.85
C LEU A 199 -4.67 -5.90 -31.48
N THR A 200 -4.38 -7.07 -32.05
CA THR A 200 -5.42 -7.98 -32.56
C THR A 200 -6.37 -8.43 -31.46
N ASP A 201 -5.83 -8.79 -30.29
CA ASP A 201 -6.61 -9.20 -29.13
C ASP A 201 -7.44 -8.06 -28.52
N MET A 202 -7.21 -6.79 -28.90
CA MET A 202 -7.95 -5.62 -28.39
C MET A 202 -9.25 -5.35 -29.13
N ALA A 203 -9.32 -5.61 -30.44
CA ALA A 203 -10.54 -5.40 -31.23
C ALA A 203 -11.80 -6.06 -30.63
N PRO A 204 -11.79 -7.36 -30.24
CA PRO A 204 -12.94 -7.96 -29.58
C PRO A 204 -13.18 -7.41 -28.16
N ARG A 205 -12.19 -6.77 -27.51
CA ARG A 205 -12.37 -6.15 -26.20
C ARG A 205 -13.10 -4.83 -26.30
N CYS A 206 -12.87 -4.04 -27.35
CA CYS A 206 -13.61 -2.79 -27.64
C CYS A 206 -15.12 -3.05 -27.65
N LYS A 207 -15.55 -4.12 -28.32
CA LYS A 207 -16.96 -4.55 -28.39
C LYS A 207 -17.58 -4.96 -27.05
N ARG A 208 -16.77 -5.28 -26.04
CA ARG A 208 -17.28 -5.64 -24.69
C ARG A 208 -17.56 -4.43 -23.80
N MET A 209 -17.21 -3.23 -24.26
CA MET A 209 -17.51 -1.95 -23.62
C MET A 209 -18.28 -1.08 -24.62
N PRO A 210 -19.54 -1.42 -24.92
CA PRO A 210 -20.31 -0.78 -25.97
C PRO A 210 -20.44 0.74 -25.80
N GLU A 211 -20.40 1.26 -24.57
CA GLU A 211 -20.40 2.68 -24.27
C GLU A 211 -19.10 3.40 -24.65
N ASN A 212 -18.02 2.67 -24.87
CA ASN A 212 -16.71 3.21 -25.21
C ASN A 212 -16.21 2.69 -26.57
N GLU A 213 -17.04 1.94 -27.31
CA GLU A 213 -16.60 1.14 -28.45
C GLU A 213 -16.01 2.01 -29.57
N VAL A 214 -16.68 3.09 -29.94
CA VAL A 214 -16.26 3.97 -31.04
C VAL A 214 -14.92 4.65 -30.72
N MET A 215 -14.82 5.33 -29.56
CA MET A 215 -13.56 5.98 -29.17
C MET A 215 -12.40 4.99 -29.00
N CYS A 216 -12.65 3.81 -28.41
CA CYS A 216 -11.61 2.78 -28.27
C CYS A 216 -11.19 2.19 -29.63
N THR A 217 -12.13 2.02 -30.56
CA THR A 217 -11.84 1.51 -31.90
C THR A 217 -11.00 2.51 -32.70
N ARG A 218 -11.28 3.82 -32.59
CA ARG A 218 -10.43 4.86 -33.18
C ARG A 218 -9.02 4.85 -32.61
N LEU A 219 -8.87 4.72 -31.28
CA LEU A 219 -7.55 4.60 -30.65
C LEU A 219 -6.79 3.37 -31.16
N LEU A 220 -7.47 2.23 -31.27
CA LEU A 220 -6.89 1.00 -31.81
C LEU A 220 -6.47 1.16 -33.28
N GLN A 221 -7.27 1.82 -34.10
CA GLN A 221 -6.93 2.09 -35.50
C GLN A 221 -5.66 2.94 -35.61
N ARG A 222 -5.55 4.00 -34.80
CA ARG A 222 -4.34 4.85 -34.75
C ARG A 222 -3.10 4.09 -34.31
N LEU A 223 -3.24 3.22 -33.30
CA LEU A 223 -2.14 2.35 -32.87
C LEU A 223 -1.67 1.42 -33.99
N ASN A 224 -2.59 0.87 -34.78
CA ASN A 224 -2.24 0.02 -35.93
C ASN A 224 -1.56 0.83 -37.04
N ASN A 225 -2.05 2.04 -37.34
CA ASN A 225 -1.49 2.90 -38.39
C ASN A 225 -0.05 3.34 -38.09
N LEU A 226 0.26 3.64 -36.82
CA LEU A 226 1.60 4.05 -36.40
C LEU A 226 2.58 2.87 -36.19
N HIS A 227 2.08 1.63 -36.20
CA HIS A 227 2.82 0.49 -35.71
C HIS A 227 4.12 0.23 -36.47
N ASP A 228 4.05 0.17 -37.79
CA ASP A 228 5.22 -0.20 -38.61
C ASP A 228 6.30 0.86 -38.56
N SER A 229 5.92 2.14 -38.60
CA SER A 229 6.85 3.25 -38.42
C SER A 229 7.58 3.20 -37.07
N VAL A 230 6.84 2.92 -35.98
CA VAL A 230 7.42 2.85 -34.63
C VAL A 230 8.22 1.55 -34.41
N ALA A 231 7.80 0.42 -35.00
CA ALA A 231 8.46 -0.87 -34.83
C ALA A 231 9.88 -0.88 -35.40
N SER A 232 10.12 -0.05 -36.42
CA SER A 232 11.44 0.12 -37.06
C SER A 232 12.45 0.93 -36.22
N LEU A 233 12.01 1.63 -35.17
CA LEU A 233 12.87 2.45 -34.31
C LEU A 233 13.72 1.60 -33.35
N ASP A 234 14.82 2.18 -32.87
CA ASP A 234 15.65 1.59 -31.81
C ASP A 234 14.86 1.35 -30.52
N ASP A 235 15.24 0.32 -29.75
CA ASP A 235 14.55 -0.05 -28.51
C ASP A 235 14.62 1.04 -27.43
N LYS A 236 15.64 1.91 -27.45
CA LYS A 236 15.78 3.03 -26.51
C LYS A 236 15.13 4.32 -27.01
N ASP A 237 14.54 4.32 -28.21
CA ASP A 237 13.91 5.51 -28.78
C ASP A 237 12.70 5.94 -27.93
N ALA A 238 12.67 7.21 -27.55
CA ALA A 238 11.63 7.77 -26.69
C ALA A 238 10.22 7.57 -27.28
N ARG A 239 10.08 7.69 -28.60
CA ARG A 239 8.79 7.54 -29.31
C ARG A 239 8.28 6.11 -29.22
N LYS A 240 9.19 5.14 -29.36
CA LYS A 240 8.88 3.71 -29.19
C LYS A 240 8.44 3.40 -27.76
N GLN A 241 9.10 3.99 -26.77
CA GLN A 241 8.71 3.85 -25.36
C GLN A 241 7.34 4.47 -25.06
N ILE A 242 7.04 5.66 -25.59
CA ILE A 242 5.71 6.29 -25.47
C ILE A 242 4.63 5.40 -26.11
N TYR A 243 4.88 4.87 -27.32
CA TYR A 243 3.95 3.97 -27.98
C TYR A 243 3.67 2.69 -27.18
N ILE A 244 4.72 2.07 -26.60
CA ILE A 244 4.58 0.90 -25.72
C ILE A 244 3.77 1.25 -24.47
N ASP A 245 4.03 2.39 -23.83
CA ASP A 245 3.27 2.90 -22.68
C ASP A 245 1.79 3.08 -23.04
N VAL A 246 1.48 3.67 -24.21
CA VAL A 246 0.10 3.81 -24.69
C VAL A 246 -0.60 2.46 -24.83
N ILE A 247 0.06 1.45 -25.42
CA ILE A 247 -0.50 0.09 -25.52
C ILE A 247 -0.79 -0.48 -24.13
N ILE A 248 0.16 -0.38 -23.20
CA ILE A 248 0.01 -0.91 -21.83
C ILE A 248 -1.18 -0.24 -21.13
N ARG A 249 -1.26 1.09 -21.19
CA ARG A 249 -2.35 1.87 -20.58
C ARG A 249 -3.70 1.55 -21.22
N PHE A 250 -3.75 1.44 -22.54
CA PHE A 250 -4.98 1.08 -23.24
C PHE A 250 -5.44 -0.33 -22.83
N VAL A 251 -4.55 -1.31 -22.79
CA VAL A 251 -4.89 -2.67 -22.29
C VAL A 251 -5.39 -2.64 -20.84
N LYS A 252 -4.78 -1.82 -19.97
CA LYS A 252 -5.22 -1.64 -18.58
C LYS A 252 -6.61 -0.99 -18.48
N LEU A 253 -6.96 -0.09 -19.39
CA LEU A 253 -8.29 0.54 -19.44
C LEU A 253 -9.40 -0.46 -19.81
N MET A 254 -9.08 -1.45 -20.66
CA MET A 254 -10.03 -2.43 -21.21
C MET A 254 -10.39 -3.59 -20.26
N HIS A 255 -10.12 -3.48 -18.96
CA HIS A 255 -10.53 -4.50 -17.98
C HIS A 255 -12.05 -4.50 -17.79
N ARG A 256 -12.64 -5.70 -17.76
CA ARG A 256 -14.09 -5.85 -17.56
C ARG A 256 -14.48 -5.35 -16.16
N LYS A 257 -15.38 -4.37 -16.11
CA LYS A 257 -15.98 -3.83 -14.88
C LYS A 257 -17.48 -4.10 -14.84
N GLN A 258 -18.05 -4.18 -13.64
CA GLN A 258 -19.49 -4.21 -13.41
C GLN A 258 -20.14 -2.90 -13.89
N LEU A 259 -21.43 -2.94 -14.21
CA LEU A 259 -22.13 -1.80 -14.80
C LEU A 259 -22.07 -0.53 -13.93
N LEU A 260 -22.20 -0.65 -12.61
CA LEU A 260 -22.07 0.50 -11.69
C LEU A 260 -20.67 1.14 -11.74
N LEU A 261 -19.61 0.34 -11.81
CA LEU A 261 -18.23 0.85 -11.91
C LEU A 261 -17.95 1.49 -13.27
N ARG A 262 -18.57 0.98 -14.35
CA ARG A 262 -18.50 1.58 -15.69
C ARG A 262 -19.16 2.97 -15.70
N LEU A 263 -20.35 3.09 -15.11
CA LEU A 263 -21.01 4.39 -14.92
C LEU A 263 -20.17 5.32 -14.04
N ALA A 264 -19.64 4.82 -12.92
CA ALA A 264 -18.85 5.61 -11.98
C ALA A 264 -17.59 6.21 -12.63
N SER A 265 -16.82 5.38 -13.34
CA SER A 265 -15.55 5.74 -13.99
C SER A 265 -15.70 6.32 -15.41
N SER A 266 -16.93 6.61 -15.86
CA SER A 266 -17.22 7.02 -17.24
C SER A 266 -16.36 8.20 -17.72
N ALA A 267 -16.28 9.28 -16.93
CA ALA A 267 -15.48 10.47 -17.23
C ALA A 267 -13.97 10.19 -17.19
N THR A 268 -13.51 9.38 -16.23
CA THR A 268 -12.11 8.93 -16.13
C THR A 268 -11.68 8.21 -17.39
N VAL A 269 -12.54 7.33 -17.93
CA VAL A 269 -12.26 6.57 -19.16
C VAL A 269 -12.13 7.49 -20.35
N VAL A 270 -13.08 8.42 -20.55
CA VAL A 270 -13.02 9.41 -21.65
C VAL A 270 -11.71 10.19 -21.57
N TYR A 271 -11.40 10.77 -20.41
CA TYR A 271 -10.17 11.54 -20.23
C TYR A 271 -8.93 10.71 -20.59
N LYS A 272 -8.83 9.48 -20.07
CA LYS A 272 -7.68 8.61 -20.35
C LYS A 272 -7.58 8.26 -21.83
N VAL A 273 -8.68 7.96 -22.53
CA VAL A 273 -8.64 7.69 -23.97
C VAL A 273 -8.12 8.91 -24.74
N HIS A 274 -8.56 10.12 -24.38
CA HIS A 274 -8.09 11.36 -24.99
C HIS A 274 -6.60 11.63 -24.69
N GLU A 275 -6.15 11.41 -23.45
CA GLU A 275 -4.73 11.51 -23.09
C GLU A 275 -3.87 10.54 -23.92
N LEU A 276 -4.34 9.32 -24.16
CA LEU A 276 -3.65 8.36 -25.03
C LEU A 276 -3.61 8.81 -26.48
N HIS A 277 -4.67 9.46 -26.97
CA HIS A 277 -4.67 10.09 -28.28
C HIS A 277 -3.63 11.21 -28.37
N ASP A 278 -3.49 12.04 -27.33
CA ASP A 278 -2.52 13.13 -27.25
C ASP A 278 -1.06 12.63 -27.20
N LYS A 279 -0.82 11.49 -26.55
CA LYS A 279 0.50 10.85 -26.60
C LYS A 279 0.85 10.30 -27.99
N LEU A 280 -0.12 9.66 -28.67
CA LEU A 280 0.09 9.20 -30.05
C LEU A 280 0.24 10.35 -31.03
N ASN A 281 -0.40 11.47 -30.71
CA ASN A 281 -0.28 12.74 -31.41
C ASN A 281 1.17 13.25 -31.37
N ASP A 282 1.78 13.27 -30.18
CA ASP A 282 3.18 13.66 -30.02
C ASP A 282 4.12 12.73 -30.81
N VAL A 283 3.91 11.41 -30.73
CA VAL A 283 4.68 10.41 -31.49
C VAL A 283 4.56 10.61 -33.00
N ALA A 284 3.35 10.83 -33.52
CA ALA A 284 3.14 11.03 -34.96
C ALA A 284 3.82 12.31 -35.46
N ARG A 285 3.75 13.40 -34.68
CA ARG A 285 4.40 14.68 -35.01
C ARG A 285 5.93 14.53 -35.06
N GLU A 286 6.52 13.83 -34.09
CA GLU A 286 7.97 13.57 -34.04
C GLU A 286 8.46 12.55 -35.09
N LEU A 287 7.55 11.82 -35.74
CA LEU A 287 7.84 10.97 -36.89
C LEU A 287 7.50 11.64 -38.22
N GLU A 288 7.12 12.93 -38.20
CA GLU A 288 6.69 13.70 -39.38
C GLU A 288 5.53 13.05 -40.15
N LEU A 289 4.69 12.29 -39.43
CA LEU A 289 3.51 11.65 -39.99
C LEU A 289 2.28 12.56 -39.89
N SER A 290 1.34 12.37 -40.81
CA SER A 290 0.04 13.03 -40.74
C SER A 290 -0.67 12.70 -39.43
N HIS A 291 -1.34 13.71 -38.89
CA HIS A 291 -1.94 13.66 -37.57
C HIS A 291 -3.28 14.40 -37.56
N GLU A 292 -4.21 13.90 -36.76
CA GLU A 292 -5.56 14.43 -36.60
C GLU A 292 -5.63 15.60 -35.60
N THR A 293 -5.84 16.83 -36.09
CA THR A 293 -6.16 17.99 -35.25
C THR A 293 -7.62 17.95 -34.83
N ARG A 294 -7.93 17.42 -33.63
CA ARG A 294 -9.33 17.27 -33.17
C ARG A 294 -9.69 18.30 -32.10
N ARG A 295 -10.47 19.31 -32.46
CA ARG A 295 -11.07 20.25 -31.50
C ARG A 295 -12.49 19.89 -31.03
N ASP A 296 -13.23 19.04 -31.74
CA ASP A 296 -14.67 18.80 -31.47
C ASP A 296 -15.05 17.34 -31.07
N GLN A 297 -14.09 16.41 -30.99
CA GLN A 297 -14.40 14.97 -30.78
C GLN A 297 -14.79 14.60 -29.34
N LEU A 298 -14.35 15.38 -28.34
CA LEU A 298 -14.57 15.04 -26.92
C LEU A 298 -16.06 15.02 -26.56
N LYS A 299 -16.83 15.97 -27.11
CA LYS A 299 -18.25 16.08 -26.81
C LYS A 299 -19.03 14.91 -27.43
N ASP A 300 -18.75 14.58 -28.69
CA ASP A 300 -19.35 13.43 -29.36
C ASP A 300 -19.12 12.12 -28.59
N ASP A 301 -17.90 11.93 -28.08
CA ASP A 301 -17.51 10.73 -27.34
C ASP A 301 -18.22 10.65 -25.98
N GLN A 302 -18.42 11.80 -25.33
CA GLN A 302 -19.20 11.91 -24.09
C GLN A 302 -20.69 11.63 -24.34
N ASP A 303 -21.25 12.18 -25.41
CA ASP A 303 -22.67 12.04 -25.76
C ASP A 303 -23.00 10.59 -26.15
N GLU A 304 -22.15 9.93 -26.94
CA GLU A 304 -22.28 8.52 -27.29
C GLU A 304 -22.17 7.61 -26.06
N GLN A 305 -21.16 7.85 -25.21
CA GLN A 305 -20.99 7.10 -23.96
C GLN A 305 -22.19 7.27 -23.04
N TYR A 306 -22.72 8.49 -22.91
CA TYR A 306 -23.92 8.77 -22.14
C TYR A 306 -25.13 8.00 -22.67
N ALA A 307 -25.39 8.06 -23.98
CA ALA A 307 -26.54 7.41 -24.59
C ALA A 307 -26.55 5.90 -24.30
N LYS A 308 -25.40 5.23 -24.44
CA LYS A 308 -25.30 3.79 -24.19
C LYS A 308 -25.35 3.44 -22.70
N LEU A 309 -24.71 4.22 -21.83
CA LEU A 309 -24.80 4.00 -20.38
C LEU A 309 -26.24 4.19 -19.88
N LYS A 310 -26.97 5.18 -20.39
CA LYS A 310 -28.38 5.41 -20.07
C LYS A 310 -29.23 4.19 -20.43
N GLU A 311 -29.10 3.68 -21.65
CA GLU A 311 -29.81 2.48 -22.11
C GLU A 311 -29.56 1.28 -21.17
N LEU A 312 -28.29 0.99 -20.87
CA LEU A 312 -27.91 -0.14 -20.03
C LEU A 312 -28.41 0.00 -18.58
N ILE A 313 -28.29 1.19 -17.99
CA ILE A 313 -28.70 1.46 -16.60
C ILE A 313 -30.22 1.44 -16.44
N THR A 314 -30.95 1.94 -17.44
CA THR A 314 -32.42 1.91 -17.44
C THR A 314 -32.95 0.50 -17.66
N ALA A 315 -32.29 -0.32 -18.47
CA ALA A 315 -32.66 -1.73 -18.68
C ALA A 315 -32.36 -2.62 -17.45
N ALA A 316 -31.37 -2.26 -16.63
CA ALA A 316 -31.00 -3.02 -15.45
C ALA A 316 -31.94 -2.76 -14.27
N SER A 317 -32.45 -3.82 -13.64
CA SER A 317 -33.16 -3.71 -12.36
C SER A 317 -32.21 -3.37 -11.21
N ASP A 318 -32.73 -2.81 -10.11
CA ASP A 318 -31.91 -2.44 -8.94
C ASP A 318 -31.16 -3.65 -8.37
N ARG A 319 -31.81 -4.83 -8.36
CA ARG A 319 -31.17 -6.09 -7.92
C ARG A 319 -30.09 -6.57 -8.87
N MET A 320 -30.21 -6.36 -10.19
CA MET A 320 -29.15 -6.71 -11.14
C MET A 320 -27.90 -5.87 -10.89
N LEU A 321 -28.07 -4.56 -10.68
CA LEU A 321 -26.95 -3.65 -10.39
C LEU A 321 -26.18 -4.06 -9.13
N ILE A 322 -26.87 -4.61 -8.13
CA ILE A 322 -26.29 -5.08 -6.86
C ILE A 322 -25.68 -6.48 -7.02
N ASN A 323 -26.42 -7.43 -7.59
CA ASN A 323 -26.04 -8.84 -7.63
C ASN A 323 -24.87 -9.13 -8.59
N GLU A 324 -24.51 -8.19 -9.47
CA GLU A 324 -23.25 -8.26 -10.24
C GLU A 324 -22.00 -8.27 -9.34
N PHE A 325 -22.13 -7.78 -8.10
CA PHE A 325 -21.04 -7.71 -7.13
C PHE A 325 -21.03 -8.95 -6.25
N ARG A 326 -19.86 -9.60 -6.16
CA ARG A 326 -19.61 -10.71 -5.23
C ARG A 326 -19.15 -10.14 -3.89
N GLY A 327 -20.10 -9.80 -3.03
CA GLY A 327 -19.88 -9.34 -1.66
C GLY A 327 -19.93 -7.82 -1.48
N ASP A 328 -20.32 -7.42 -0.27
CA ASP A 328 -20.68 -6.04 0.09
C ASP A 328 -19.53 -5.05 -0.12
N HIS A 329 -18.30 -5.50 0.09
CA HIS A 329 -17.11 -4.65 -0.04
C HIS A 329 -16.89 -4.10 -1.46
N LYS A 330 -17.07 -4.93 -2.51
CA LYS A 330 -16.88 -4.46 -3.90
C LYS A 330 -18.02 -3.54 -4.34
N LEU A 331 -19.21 -3.76 -3.78
CA LEU A 331 -20.33 -2.88 -4.01
C LEU A 331 -20.12 -1.53 -3.32
N HIS A 332 -19.63 -1.54 -2.08
CA HIS A 332 -19.26 -0.34 -1.33
C HIS A 332 -18.20 0.48 -2.08
N GLU A 333 -17.17 -0.18 -2.63
CA GLU A 333 -16.19 0.44 -3.53
C GLU A 333 -16.84 1.11 -4.75
N ALA A 334 -17.77 0.42 -5.41
CA ALA A 334 -18.46 0.96 -6.58
C ALA A 334 -19.32 2.18 -6.23
N LEU A 335 -19.99 2.16 -5.08
CA LEU A 335 -20.80 3.28 -4.60
C LEU A 335 -19.95 4.49 -4.20
N MET A 336 -18.79 4.26 -3.59
CA MET A 336 -17.84 5.31 -3.27
C MET A 336 -17.22 5.93 -4.52
N THR A 337 -16.86 5.10 -5.50
CA THR A 337 -16.39 5.56 -6.81
C THR A 337 -17.48 6.34 -7.54
N LEU A 338 -18.74 5.91 -7.46
CA LEU A 338 -19.87 6.62 -8.07
C LEU A 338 -20.11 7.97 -7.40
N THR A 339 -20.02 8.03 -6.07
CA THR A 339 -20.15 9.25 -5.28
C THR A 339 -19.03 10.24 -5.61
N HIS A 340 -17.78 9.78 -5.68
CA HIS A 340 -16.64 10.57 -6.14
C HIS A 340 -16.83 11.10 -7.56
N GLY A 341 -17.34 10.25 -8.46
CA GLY A 341 -17.63 10.58 -9.85
C GLY A 341 -18.62 11.75 -10.04
N LEU A 342 -19.41 12.10 -9.02
CA LEU A 342 -20.32 13.26 -9.02
C LEU A 342 -19.58 14.61 -8.92
N LYS A 343 -18.32 14.62 -8.48
CA LYS A 343 -17.51 15.84 -8.26
C LYS A 343 -16.75 16.31 -9.51
N TRP A 344 -16.77 15.51 -10.57
CA TRP A 344 -16.13 15.84 -11.85
C TRP A 344 -16.83 17.01 -12.55
N LYS A 345 -16.07 18.10 -12.79
CA LYS A 345 -16.61 19.36 -13.32
C LYS A 345 -16.97 19.33 -14.82
N SER A 346 -16.33 18.47 -15.61
CA SER A 346 -16.48 18.42 -17.07
C SER A 346 -17.56 17.46 -17.57
N GLN A 347 -18.46 16.99 -16.69
CA GLN A 347 -19.54 16.08 -17.08
C GLN A 347 -20.79 16.85 -17.54
N SER A 348 -21.53 16.28 -18.49
CA SER A 348 -22.83 16.80 -18.90
C SER A 348 -23.84 16.72 -17.73
N SER A 349 -24.81 17.62 -17.74
CA SER A 349 -25.84 17.68 -16.70
C SER A 349 -26.67 16.40 -16.64
N GLU A 350 -26.85 15.77 -17.78
CA GLU A 350 -27.57 14.53 -18.03
C GLU A 350 -26.82 13.33 -17.45
N MET A 351 -25.49 13.29 -17.61
CA MET A 351 -24.65 12.26 -17.01
C MET A 351 -24.66 12.36 -15.48
N LEU A 352 -24.53 13.58 -14.94
CA LEU A 352 -24.62 13.81 -13.49
C LEU A 352 -25.98 13.38 -12.94
N HIS A 353 -27.07 13.69 -13.66
CA HIS A 353 -28.41 13.24 -13.28
C HIS A 353 -28.52 11.71 -13.28
N LEU A 354 -28.00 11.03 -14.31
CA LEU A 354 -27.99 9.57 -14.39
C LEU A 354 -27.22 8.94 -13.21
N LYS A 355 -26.05 9.48 -12.86
CA LYS A 355 -25.26 9.02 -11.71
C LYS A 355 -26.01 9.21 -10.39
N ARG A 356 -26.60 10.39 -10.16
CA ARG A 356 -27.38 10.68 -8.95
C ARG A 356 -28.60 9.78 -8.82
N ALA A 357 -29.37 9.62 -9.90
CA ALA A 357 -30.54 8.74 -9.93
C ALA A 357 -30.16 7.28 -9.65
N THR A 358 -29.07 6.80 -10.25
CA THR A 358 -28.56 5.44 -10.04
C THR A 358 -28.08 5.24 -8.61
N LEU A 359 -27.34 6.20 -8.06
CA LEU A 359 -26.90 6.16 -6.66
C LEU A 359 -28.11 6.06 -5.72
N ALA A 360 -29.13 6.89 -5.93
CA ALA A 360 -30.36 6.87 -5.14
C ALA A 360 -31.12 5.55 -5.24
N ARG A 361 -31.15 4.92 -6.43
CA ARG A 361 -31.75 3.58 -6.62
C ARG A 361 -31.05 2.52 -5.78
N VAL A 362 -29.72 2.48 -5.82
CA VAL A 362 -28.94 1.44 -5.13
C VAL A 362 -28.91 1.66 -3.61
N THR A 363 -28.79 2.90 -3.14
CA THR A 363 -28.75 3.21 -1.69
C THR A 363 -30.08 2.97 -0.98
N LYS A 364 -31.22 2.95 -1.69
CA LYS A 364 -32.51 2.54 -1.09
C LYS A 364 -32.49 1.11 -0.56
N ILE A 365 -31.66 0.25 -1.16
CA ILE A 365 -31.55 -1.17 -0.80
C ILE A 365 -30.43 -1.37 0.24
N LEU A 366 -29.46 -0.45 0.30
CA LEU A 366 -28.28 -0.51 1.17
C LEU A 366 -28.08 0.85 1.89
N PRO A 367 -28.72 1.05 3.05
CA PRO A 367 -28.70 2.35 3.74
C PRO A 367 -27.36 2.70 4.41
N GLU A 368 -26.51 1.72 4.71
CA GLU A 368 -25.26 1.92 5.48
C GLU A 368 -24.05 2.27 4.60
N LEU A 369 -24.16 3.32 3.78
CA LEU A 369 -23.01 3.83 3.02
C LEU A 369 -22.35 5.00 3.75
N THR A 370 -21.23 4.75 4.43
CA THR A 370 -20.36 5.83 4.95
C THR A 370 -19.71 6.57 3.78
N ARG A 371 -20.22 7.76 3.47
CA ARG A 371 -19.65 8.63 2.43
C ARG A 371 -18.53 9.45 3.02
N VAL A 372 -17.39 9.46 2.34
CA VAL A 372 -16.26 10.32 2.69
C VAL A 372 -15.78 11.10 1.48
N ASP A 373 -15.44 12.37 1.70
CA ASP A 373 -15.07 13.28 0.63
C ASP A 373 -13.64 13.07 0.10
N TRP A 374 -12.80 12.42 0.89
CA TRP A 374 -11.39 12.15 0.63
C TRP A 374 -11.15 10.80 -0.06
N PHE A 375 -12.19 10.06 -0.44
CA PHE A 375 -12.01 8.82 -1.19
C PHE A 375 -11.42 9.10 -2.57
N ILE A 376 -10.36 8.38 -2.94
CA ILE A 376 -9.74 8.46 -4.26
C ILE A 376 -9.85 7.09 -4.95
N PRO A 377 -10.56 6.98 -6.09
CA PRO A 377 -10.61 5.76 -6.87
C PRO A 377 -9.23 5.39 -7.40
N ARG A 378 -8.86 4.10 -7.28
CA ARG A 378 -7.57 3.61 -7.79
C ARG A 378 -7.39 3.84 -9.29
N ASP A 379 -8.48 3.82 -10.05
CA ASP A 379 -8.45 4.05 -11.50
C ASP A 379 -8.02 5.47 -11.89
N GLU A 380 -8.11 6.43 -10.96
CA GLU A 380 -7.61 7.80 -11.15
C GLU A 380 -6.13 7.96 -10.75
N LEU A 381 -5.50 6.90 -10.24
CA LEU A 381 -4.10 6.91 -9.84
C LEU A 381 -3.22 6.17 -10.84
N GLU A 382 -2.11 6.80 -11.21
CA GLU A 382 -1.03 6.18 -11.97
C GLU A 382 0.27 6.42 -11.22
N TYR A 383 1.05 5.38 -10.98
CA TYR A 383 2.29 5.51 -10.22
C TYR A 383 3.35 4.54 -10.73
N GLU A 384 4.59 4.94 -10.51
CA GLU A 384 5.77 4.22 -10.97
C GLU A 384 5.91 2.86 -10.27
N GLU A 385 6.64 1.93 -10.88
CA GLU A 385 7.02 0.69 -10.20
C GLU A 385 8.11 0.92 -9.15
N LYS A 386 8.92 1.97 -9.34
CA LYS A 386 10.01 2.33 -8.44
C LYS A 386 9.46 2.78 -7.09
N ILE A 387 9.97 2.14 -6.03
CA ILE A 387 9.68 2.52 -4.65
C ILE A 387 10.63 3.67 -4.28
N ILE A 388 10.06 4.78 -3.78
CA ILE A 388 10.84 5.92 -3.27
C ILE A 388 11.10 5.84 -1.77
N GLY A 389 10.35 4.98 -1.06
CA GLY A 389 10.57 4.68 0.34
C GLY A 389 9.74 3.48 0.78
N ALA A 390 10.35 2.58 1.55
CA ALA A 390 9.64 1.50 2.24
C ALA A 390 9.65 1.81 3.73
N GLY A 391 8.46 1.92 4.32
CA GLY A 391 8.26 2.17 5.74
C GLY A 391 7.91 0.89 6.49
N THR A 392 7.50 1.05 7.75
CA THR A 392 7.15 -0.07 8.63
C THR A 392 5.86 -0.78 8.26
N PHE A 393 4.98 -0.18 7.47
CA PHE A 393 3.65 -0.73 7.15
C PHE A 393 3.26 -0.61 5.67
N GLY A 394 4.15 -0.10 4.82
CA GLY A 394 3.85 0.07 3.41
C GLY A 394 4.96 0.72 2.60
N GLU A 395 4.74 0.82 1.29
CA GLU A 395 5.66 1.36 0.29
C GLU A 395 5.11 2.64 -0.31
N ALA A 396 5.97 3.65 -0.47
CA ALA A 396 5.68 4.90 -1.16
C ALA A 396 6.23 4.88 -2.58
N ARG A 397 5.44 5.39 -3.53
CA ARG A 397 5.78 5.51 -4.96
C ARG A 397 5.37 6.89 -5.47
N LEU A 398 6.15 7.43 -6.39
CA LEU A 398 5.74 8.64 -7.13
C LEU A 398 4.64 8.29 -8.11
N GLY A 399 3.71 9.22 -8.27
CA GLY A 399 2.62 9.06 -9.20
C GLY A 399 1.93 10.36 -9.57
N ALA A 400 0.84 10.16 -10.27
CA ALA A 400 -0.05 11.15 -10.82
C ALA A 400 -1.48 10.77 -10.41
N TRP A 401 -2.22 11.75 -9.91
CA TRP A 401 -3.64 11.64 -9.63
C TRP A 401 -4.42 12.48 -10.63
N LEU A 402 -5.34 11.84 -11.34
CA LEU A 402 -6.30 12.51 -12.21
C LEU A 402 -7.42 13.13 -11.37
N HIS A 403 -7.20 14.37 -10.95
CA HIS A 403 -8.09 15.14 -10.10
C HIS A 403 -9.03 16.03 -10.94
N TYR A 404 -10.27 15.57 -11.15
CA TYR A 404 -11.34 16.31 -11.83
C TYR A 404 -10.92 16.90 -13.20
N GLY A 405 -10.21 16.11 -14.00
CA GLY A 405 -9.73 16.51 -15.32
C GLY A 405 -8.35 17.18 -15.35
N ASN A 406 -7.67 17.30 -14.21
CA ASN A 406 -6.29 17.77 -14.14
C ASN A 406 -5.39 16.69 -13.53
N THR A 407 -4.19 16.54 -14.08
CA THR A 407 -3.20 15.63 -13.53
C THR A 407 -2.37 16.32 -12.46
N LYS A 408 -2.31 15.74 -11.27
CA LYS A 408 -1.54 16.24 -10.13
C LYS A 408 -0.45 15.26 -9.72
N ALA A 409 0.79 15.72 -9.59
CA ALA A 409 1.88 14.90 -9.04
C ALA A 409 1.64 14.61 -7.55
N VAL A 410 1.80 13.34 -7.15
CA VAL A 410 1.48 12.84 -5.82
C VAL A 410 2.44 11.74 -5.38
N VAL A 411 2.41 11.44 -4.07
CA VAL A 411 2.95 10.19 -3.53
C VAL A 411 1.79 9.26 -3.21
N VAL A 412 1.88 8.01 -3.69
CA VAL A 412 0.96 6.94 -3.35
C VAL A 412 1.65 6.00 -2.37
N LYS A 413 1.13 5.91 -1.15
CA LYS A 413 1.62 4.98 -0.13
C LYS A 413 0.65 3.82 0.04
N GLN A 414 1.11 2.62 -0.28
CA GLN A 414 0.31 1.40 -0.28
C GLN A 414 0.74 0.49 0.88
N LEU A 415 -0.24 0.00 1.63
CA LEU A 415 -0.02 -0.88 2.77
C LEU A 415 0.48 -2.26 2.32
N PHE A 416 1.27 -2.92 3.17
CA PHE A 416 1.63 -4.32 2.96
C PHE A 416 0.38 -5.21 3.02
N LYS A 417 0.34 -6.23 2.16
CA LYS A 417 -0.85 -7.10 1.97
C LYS A 417 -1.25 -7.84 3.24
N GLU A 418 -0.27 -8.15 4.08
CA GLU A 418 -0.39 -8.89 5.32
C GLU A 418 -1.20 -8.09 6.35
N ILE A 419 -0.97 -6.78 6.41
CA ILE A 419 -1.62 -5.85 7.35
C ILE A 419 -3.04 -5.52 6.91
N ASP A 420 -3.18 -5.35 5.60
CA ASP A 420 -4.37 -4.88 4.93
C ASP A 420 -5.63 -5.64 5.40
N SER A 421 -5.59 -6.98 5.50
CA SER A 421 -6.74 -7.78 5.94
C SER A 421 -7.25 -7.48 7.36
N TYR A 422 -6.50 -6.78 8.19
CA TYR A 422 -6.80 -6.54 9.60
C TYR A 422 -6.93 -5.04 9.96
N SER A 423 -6.48 -4.12 9.11
CA SER A 423 -6.42 -2.68 9.42
C SER A 423 -7.62 -1.85 8.99
N GLY A 424 -8.66 -2.46 8.40
CA GLY A 424 -9.80 -1.79 7.75
C GLY A 424 -10.27 -0.50 8.44
N ASP A 425 -10.85 -0.66 9.63
CA ASP A 425 -11.47 0.43 10.39
C ASP A 425 -10.44 1.41 10.97
N THR A 426 -9.28 0.91 11.42
CA THR A 426 -8.21 1.73 11.98
C THR A 426 -7.61 2.65 10.92
N PHE A 427 -7.35 2.12 9.73
CA PHE A 427 -6.82 2.89 8.62
C PHE A 427 -7.82 3.96 8.14
N PHE A 428 -9.10 3.60 8.03
CA PHE A 428 -10.18 4.54 7.71
C PHE A 428 -10.24 5.71 8.71
N LYS A 429 -10.34 5.41 10.01
CA LYS A 429 -10.41 6.45 11.06
C LYS A 429 -9.18 7.37 11.02
N GLN A 430 -8.00 6.81 10.77
CA GLN A 430 -6.78 7.60 10.69
C GLN A 430 -6.78 8.57 9.51
N LEU A 431 -7.21 8.13 8.32
CA LEU A 431 -7.34 9.02 7.17
C LEU A 431 -8.41 10.09 7.39
N GLU A 432 -9.53 9.75 8.05
CA GLU A 432 -10.57 10.71 8.38
C GLU A 432 -10.07 11.81 9.32
N ILE A 433 -9.29 11.45 10.33
CA ILE A 433 -8.67 12.41 11.25
C ILE A 433 -7.64 13.27 10.51
N TRP A 434 -6.73 12.65 9.75
CA TRP A 434 -5.70 13.37 9.01
C TRP A 434 -6.29 14.32 7.97
N ASN A 435 -7.37 13.94 7.28
CA ASN A 435 -8.03 14.81 6.31
C ASN A 435 -8.61 16.09 6.93
N LYS A 436 -8.80 16.15 8.25
CA LYS A 436 -9.28 17.34 8.96
C LYS A 436 -8.14 18.24 9.47
N LEU A 437 -6.90 17.80 9.35
CA LEU A 437 -5.72 18.57 9.76
C LEU A 437 -5.24 19.45 8.61
N GLU A 438 -5.49 20.74 8.70
CA GLU A 438 -5.02 21.74 7.74
C GLU A 438 -3.95 22.63 8.38
N ASP A 439 -2.68 22.28 8.15
CA ASP A 439 -1.53 23.11 8.54
C ASP A 439 -0.35 22.85 7.59
N ASN A 440 0.51 23.86 7.40
CA ASN A 440 1.65 23.76 6.50
C ASN A 440 2.73 22.77 6.98
N HIS A 441 2.80 22.53 8.29
CA HIS A 441 3.76 21.64 8.94
C HIS A 441 3.25 20.20 9.13
N ILE A 442 2.06 19.91 8.65
CA ILE A 442 1.52 18.55 8.52
C ILE A 442 1.56 18.18 7.04
N LEU A 443 2.06 16.97 6.72
CA LEU A 443 2.07 16.50 5.34
C LEU A 443 0.63 16.47 4.80
N LYS A 444 0.37 17.14 3.68
CA LYS A 444 -0.96 17.24 3.11
C LYS A 444 -1.45 15.90 2.60
N LEU A 445 -2.53 15.40 3.21
CA LEU A 445 -3.31 14.28 2.69
C LEU A 445 -4.20 14.79 1.56
N TYR A 446 -4.16 14.13 0.41
CA TYR A 446 -5.16 14.34 -0.65
C TYR A 446 -6.34 13.40 -0.53
N GLY A 447 -6.11 12.21 0.02
CA GLY A 447 -7.14 11.21 0.24
C GLY A 447 -6.60 9.81 0.21
N GLY A 448 -7.46 8.83 -0.07
CA GLY A 448 -7.03 7.45 -0.16
C GLY A 448 -8.12 6.47 -0.56
N SER A 449 -7.74 5.21 -0.68
CA SER A 449 -8.66 4.12 -0.84
C SER A 449 -8.50 3.14 0.30
N HIS A 450 -9.41 3.25 1.26
CA HIS A 450 -9.50 2.38 2.43
C HIS A 450 -10.26 1.08 2.12
N ILE A 451 -11.04 1.07 1.05
CA ILE A 451 -11.84 -0.09 0.63
C ILE A 451 -10.96 -0.97 -0.23
N ASN A 452 -10.30 -0.45 -1.27
CA ASN A 452 -9.48 -1.31 -2.13
C ASN A 452 -8.36 -2.00 -1.35
N ARG A 453 -8.11 -3.27 -1.70
CA ARG A 453 -6.99 -4.06 -1.18
C ARG A 453 -5.88 -4.17 -2.25
N PRO A 454 -4.61 -3.90 -1.92
CA PRO A 454 -4.12 -3.32 -0.67
C PRO A 454 -4.56 -1.86 -0.48
N GLN A 455 -4.88 -1.48 0.75
CA GLN A 455 -5.22 -0.11 1.15
C GLN A 455 -4.11 0.86 0.76
N LEU A 456 -4.48 2.09 0.42
CA LEU A 456 -3.53 3.15 0.11
C LEU A 456 -4.04 4.51 0.54
N TYR A 457 -3.10 5.44 0.69
CA TYR A 457 -3.36 6.87 0.75
C TYR A 457 -2.48 7.63 -0.24
N VAL A 458 -2.90 8.85 -0.52
CA VAL A 458 -2.31 9.76 -1.51
C VAL A 458 -2.02 11.07 -0.82
N CYS A 459 -0.77 11.53 -0.89
CA CYS A 459 -0.34 12.76 -0.24
C CYS A 459 0.53 13.61 -1.17
N GLU A 460 0.87 14.82 -0.72
CA GLU A 460 1.84 15.66 -1.42
C GLU A 460 3.24 15.01 -1.45
N TYR A 461 4.02 15.41 -2.46
CA TYR A 461 5.42 15.03 -2.56
C TYR A 461 6.29 16.10 -1.91
N ALA A 462 7.01 15.72 -0.85
CA ALA A 462 7.97 16.59 -0.18
C ALA A 462 9.32 16.53 -0.91
N THR A 463 9.61 17.57 -1.70
CA THR A 463 10.72 17.63 -2.67
C THR A 463 12.11 17.58 -2.04
N GLY A 464 12.27 18.06 -0.81
CA GLY A 464 13.51 18.01 -0.02
C GLY A 464 13.80 16.66 0.63
N GLY A 465 12.89 15.68 0.49
CA GLY A 465 13.03 14.35 1.11
C GLY A 465 12.84 14.40 2.62
N ASN A 466 13.45 13.45 3.34
CA ASN A 466 13.40 13.43 4.81
C ASN A 466 14.51 14.27 5.44
N LEU A 467 14.29 14.69 6.69
CA LEU A 467 15.14 15.63 7.41
C LEU A 467 16.56 15.08 7.64
N ARG A 468 16.71 13.75 7.76
CA ARG A 468 18.04 13.11 7.86
C ARG A 468 18.84 13.33 6.59
N GLY A 469 18.26 12.99 5.43
CA GLY A 469 18.88 13.22 4.12
C GLY A 469 19.11 14.71 3.83
N PHE A 470 18.21 15.57 4.31
CA PHE A 470 18.33 17.02 4.19
C PHE A 470 19.59 17.55 4.91
N PHE A 471 19.81 17.19 6.18
CA PHE A 471 20.99 17.62 6.96
C PHE A 471 22.29 16.87 6.62
N GLY A 472 22.19 15.75 5.88
CA GLY A 472 23.34 15.09 5.28
C GLY A 472 24.11 16.00 4.32
N LYS A 473 23.43 17.00 3.73
CA LYS A 473 24.02 18.06 2.91
C LYS A 473 24.59 19.16 3.80
N LYS A 474 25.87 19.51 3.62
CA LYS A 474 26.58 20.45 4.52
C LYS A 474 25.95 21.85 4.50
N GLU A 475 25.54 22.30 3.33
CA GLU A 475 24.89 23.60 3.08
C GLU A 475 23.56 23.78 3.82
N ASN A 476 22.93 22.68 4.24
CA ASN A 476 21.65 22.70 4.95
C ASN A 476 21.81 22.75 6.48
N ARG A 477 23.02 22.53 7.00
CA ARG A 477 23.26 22.46 8.46
C ARG A 477 23.08 23.79 9.17
N THR A 478 23.20 24.91 8.46
CA THR A 478 22.97 26.25 9.02
C THR A 478 21.50 26.52 9.33
N ARG A 479 20.59 25.65 8.89
CA ARG A 479 19.13 25.77 9.02
C ARG A 479 18.58 24.93 10.18
N PHE A 480 19.45 24.48 11.08
CA PHE A 480 19.13 23.44 12.05
C PHE A 480 17.95 23.83 12.94
N TRP A 481 18.05 24.98 13.60
CA TRP A 481 17.08 25.44 14.58
C TRP A 481 15.75 25.80 13.91
N ARG A 482 15.78 26.50 12.76
CA ARG A 482 14.54 26.87 12.06
C ARG A 482 13.76 25.65 11.57
N MET A 483 14.43 24.59 11.11
CA MET A 483 13.75 23.35 10.70
C MET A 483 13.13 22.63 11.91
N PHE A 484 13.84 22.56 13.04
CA PHE A 484 13.28 21.92 14.25
C PHE A 484 12.19 22.76 14.93
N GLN A 485 12.21 24.09 14.79
CA GLN A 485 11.09 24.95 15.19
C GLN A 485 9.85 24.61 14.38
N GLN A 486 9.97 24.47 13.05
CA GLN A 486 8.86 24.04 12.20
C GLN A 486 8.36 22.62 12.54
N ALA A 487 9.27 21.68 12.85
CA ALA A 487 8.88 20.35 13.33
C ALA A 487 8.10 20.43 14.66
N ALA A 488 8.50 21.29 15.59
CA ALA A 488 7.78 21.53 16.84
C ALA A 488 6.42 22.22 16.61
N GLN A 489 6.30 23.10 15.62
CA GLN A 489 5.01 23.69 15.20
C GLN A 489 4.07 22.61 14.66
N GLY A 490 4.57 21.67 13.84
CA GLY A 490 3.79 20.51 13.42
C GLY A 490 3.33 19.64 14.59
N LEU A 491 4.19 19.42 15.60
CA LEU A 491 3.79 18.68 16.81
C LEU A 491 2.73 19.43 17.62
N GLN A 492 2.82 20.77 17.70
CA GLN A 492 1.79 21.60 18.34
C GLN A 492 0.42 21.39 17.71
N VAL A 493 0.34 21.36 16.37
CA VAL A 493 -0.91 21.10 15.64
C VAL A 493 -1.48 19.73 16.00
N LEU A 494 -0.64 18.69 16.00
CA LEU A 494 -1.06 17.33 16.36
C LEU A 494 -1.54 17.26 17.82
N HIS A 495 -0.81 17.87 18.76
CA HIS A 495 -1.13 17.86 20.18
C HIS A 495 -2.41 18.63 20.48
N LEU A 496 -2.65 19.78 19.83
CA LEU A 496 -3.92 20.53 19.94
C LEU A 496 -5.10 19.72 19.41
N ALA A 497 -4.89 18.90 18.38
CA ALA A 497 -5.88 17.97 17.86
C ALA A 497 -6.03 16.68 18.71
N ARG A 498 -5.33 16.56 19.85
CA ARG A 498 -5.27 15.36 20.71
C ARG A 498 -4.76 14.12 19.99
N ILE A 499 -3.77 14.31 19.12
CA ILE A 499 -3.13 13.24 18.35
C ILE A 499 -1.65 13.22 18.76
N PRO A 500 -1.19 12.26 19.55
CA PRO A 500 0.24 12.04 19.70
C PRO A 500 0.82 11.51 18.37
N HIS A 501 2.03 11.93 18.03
CA HIS A 501 2.71 11.40 16.85
C HIS A 501 3.13 9.93 17.09
N GLY A 502 3.78 9.65 18.23
CA GLY A 502 4.11 8.29 18.69
C GLY A 502 5.03 7.48 17.76
N ALA A 503 5.78 8.18 16.89
CA ALA A 503 6.62 7.58 15.86
C ALA A 503 7.70 8.52 15.33
N LEU A 504 7.95 9.63 16.02
CA LEU A 504 8.76 10.70 15.47
C LEU A 504 10.22 10.26 15.36
N LYS A 505 10.80 10.50 14.20
CA LYS A 505 12.22 10.28 13.83
C LYS A 505 12.52 11.12 12.59
N CYS A 506 13.77 11.43 12.27
CA CYS A 506 14.06 12.29 11.11
C CYS A 506 13.56 11.72 9.78
N SER A 507 13.39 10.39 9.65
CA SER A 507 12.80 9.79 8.44
C SER A 507 11.30 10.11 8.25
N ASN A 508 10.61 10.50 9.33
CA ASN A 508 9.18 10.85 9.36
C ASN A 508 8.95 12.37 9.44
N ILE A 509 10.02 13.15 9.33
CA ILE A 509 9.98 14.60 9.20
C ILE A 509 10.45 14.91 7.78
N LEU A 510 9.57 15.40 6.93
CA LEU A 510 9.86 15.67 5.52
C LEU A 510 10.11 17.16 5.30
N VAL A 511 10.79 17.49 4.21
CA VAL A 511 11.04 18.87 3.78
C VAL A 511 10.38 19.06 2.42
N GLY A 512 9.38 19.94 2.35
CA GLY A 512 8.71 20.35 1.13
C GLY A 512 9.37 21.54 0.46
N ASP A 513 8.64 22.17 -0.47
CA ASP A 513 9.11 23.35 -1.17
C ASP A 513 9.36 24.52 -0.20
N GLY A 514 10.37 25.33 -0.49
CA GLY A 514 10.75 26.48 0.35
C GLY A 514 11.29 26.11 1.73
N ASP A 515 11.88 24.90 1.88
CA ASP A 515 12.30 24.34 3.16
C ASP A 515 11.16 24.20 4.20
N THR A 516 9.91 24.00 3.75
CA THR A 516 8.78 23.81 4.67
C THR A 516 8.84 22.42 5.29
N VAL A 517 9.02 22.31 6.61
CA VAL A 517 9.05 21.03 7.31
C VAL A 517 7.64 20.47 7.47
N LYS A 518 7.45 19.16 7.24
CA LYS A 518 6.16 18.48 7.23
C LYS A 518 6.22 17.15 7.99
N LEU A 519 5.42 17.00 9.04
CA LEU A 519 5.30 15.75 9.78
C LEU A 519 4.46 14.72 9.02
N THR A 520 4.87 13.45 9.05
CA THR A 520 4.16 12.33 8.41
C THR A 520 4.13 11.07 9.28
N ASP A 521 3.37 10.06 8.86
CA ASP A 521 3.27 8.76 9.54
C ASP A 521 2.80 8.83 11.03
N PHE A 522 2.12 9.90 11.41
CA PHE A 522 1.48 10.04 12.73
C PHE A 522 0.16 9.25 12.81
N GLY A 523 -0.26 8.88 14.02
CA GLY A 523 -1.53 8.18 14.29
C GLY A 523 -1.64 6.74 13.77
N PHE A 524 -0.73 6.26 12.91
CA PHE A 524 -0.69 4.87 12.43
C PHE A 524 -0.10 3.87 13.45
N ARG A 525 -0.21 4.12 14.77
CA ARG A 525 0.40 3.26 15.80
C ARG A 525 -0.12 1.82 15.73
N SER A 526 -1.44 1.63 15.72
CA SER A 526 -2.03 0.29 15.69
C SER A 526 -1.74 -0.44 14.38
N VAL A 527 -1.70 0.27 13.25
CA VAL A 527 -1.30 -0.29 11.94
C VAL A 527 0.16 -0.74 11.96
N ARG A 528 1.06 0.04 12.58
CA ARG A 528 2.48 -0.32 12.77
C ARG A 528 2.66 -1.52 13.70
N SER A 529 1.95 -1.54 14.83
CA SER A 529 2.02 -2.67 15.78
C SER A 529 1.54 -3.96 15.14
N LEU A 530 0.46 -3.89 14.35
CA LEU A 530 -0.04 -5.02 13.58
C LEU A 530 0.98 -5.47 12.52
N SER A 531 1.60 -4.52 11.80
CA SER A 531 2.69 -4.81 10.86
C SER A 531 3.83 -5.57 11.52
N ALA A 532 4.32 -5.07 12.65
CA ALA A 532 5.39 -5.71 13.40
C ALA A 532 4.99 -7.12 13.83
N ALA A 533 3.78 -7.31 14.37
CA ALA A 533 3.29 -8.62 14.80
C ALA A 533 3.12 -9.65 13.67
N LEU A 534 2.88 -9.19 12.45
CA LEU A 534 2.69 -10.05 11.27
C LEU A 534 3.97 -10.29 10.48
N SER A 535 5.00 -9.47 10.70
CA SER A 535 6.30 -9.62 10.05
C SER A 535 7.08 -10.76 10.71
N GLY A 536 7.71 -11.63 9.92
CA GLY A 536 8.59 -12.69 10.44
C GLY A 536 9.80 -12.16 11.22
N ASP A 537 10.15 -10.89 10.98
CA ASP A 537 11.25 -10.15 11.60
C ASP A 537 10.70 -9.05 12.54
N ALA A 538 9.68 -9.37 13.34
CA ALA A 538 9.04 -8.46 14.30
C ALA A 538 10.03 -7.75 15.22
N GLU A 539 11.14 -8.42 15.56
CA GLU A 539 12.23 -7.91 16.38
C GLU A 539 12.96 -6.74 15.71
N ASP A 540 13.34 -6.86 14.43
CA ASP A 540 14.06 -5.82 13.70
C ASP A 540 13.21 -4.57 13.42
N ALA A 541 11.94 -4.76 13.02
CA ALA A 541 11.04 -3.65 12.72
C ALA A 541 10.67 -2.84 13.98
N THR A 542 10.56 -3.52 15.13
CA THR A 542 10.26 -2.88 16.42
C THR A 542 11.53 -2.26 17.02
N ALA A 543 12.68 -2.90 16.89
CA ALA A 543 13.96 -2.40 17.38
C ALA A 543 14.44 -1.16 16.61
N ASN A 544 14.20 -1.06 15.30
CA ASN A 544 14.62 0.11 14.52
C ASN A 544 13.87 1.41 14.86
N ALA A 545 12.77 1.38 15.62
CA ALA A 545 12.08 2.57 16.10
C ALA A 545 12.21 2.79 17.62
N ILE A 546 12.78 1.83 18.35
CA ILE A 546 12.83 1.86 19.81
C ILE A 546 13.77 2.97 20.32
N ARG A 547 14.78 3.34 19.51
CA ARG A 547 15.81 4.34 19.82
C ARG A 547 15.28 5.77 20.02
N TRP A 548 14.07 6.05 19.52
CA TRP A 548 13.38 7.33 19.69
C TRP A 548 12.28 7.26 20.76
N LYS A 549 12.08 6.11 21.40
CA LYS A 549 11.06 5.93 22.44
C LYS A 549 11.69 6.08 23.83
N PRO A 550 11.08 6.87 24.72
CA PRO A 550 11.54 6.93 26.09
C PRO A 550 11.09 5.70 26.90
N LYS A 551 11.73 5.48 28.05
CA LYS A 551 11.54 4.27 28.87
C LYS A 551 10.09 4.03 29.29
N GLU A 552 9.35 5.09 29.63
CA GLU A 552 7.98 4.97 30.12
C GLU A 552 7.05 4.38 29.05
N VAL A 553 7.31 4.61 27.75
CA VAL A 553 6.53 4.03 26.64
C VAL A 553 6.81 2.53 26.45
N LEU A 554 7.89 2.02 27.05
CA LEU A 554 8.30 0.61 26.98
C LEU A 554 7.79 -0.20 28.19
N GLU A 555 7.13 0.44 29.15
CA GLU A 555 6.55 -0.19 30.34
C GLU A 555 5.19 -0.85 30.01
N GLU A 556 4.88 -1.96 30.66
CA GLU A 556 3.64 -2.73 30.39
C GLU A 556 2.36 -1.96 30.75
N ASN A 557 2.40 -1.11 31.78
CA ASN A 557 1.27 -0.33 32.28
C ASN A 557 1.32 1.15 31.85
N PHE A 558 1.86 1.41 30.66
CA PHE A 558 2.03 2.77 30.15
C PHE A 558 0.71 3.53 30.00
N ASN A 559 0.67 4.77 30.49
CA ASN A 559 -0.43 5.72 30.31
C ASN A 559 -0.32 6.42 28.95
N GLU A 560 -1.35 6.32 28.10
CA GLU A 560 -1.36 6.94 26.77
C GLU A 560 -1.20 8.47 26.77
N GLU A 561 -1.59 9.15 27.86
CA GLU A 561 -1.36 10.59 28.03
C GLU A 561 0.14 10.96 28.06
N LEU A 562 1.01 10.01 28.42
CA LEU A 562 2.46 10.24 28.39
C LEU A 562 3.02 10.23 26.95
N LEU A 563 2.22 9.90 25.92
CA LEU A 563 2.67 9.95 24.53
C LEU A 563 3.02 11.38 24.07
N TYR A 564 2.32 12.40 24.57
CA TYR A 564 2.62 13.79 24.23
C TYR A 564 4.00 14.21 24.76
N VAL A 565 4.34 13.79 25.97
CA VAL A 565 5.67 14.03 26.58
C VAL A 565 6.73 13.11 25.95
N ALA A 566 6.32 11.94 25.44
CA ALA A 566 7.20 11.07 24.67
C ALA A 566 7.55 11.65 23.29
N ASP A 567 6.65 12.40 22.65
CA ASP A 567 6.97 13.11 21.40
C ASP A 567 8.04 14.20 21.64
N ILE A 568 8.04 14.84 22.81
CA ILE A 568 9.09 15.81 23.22
C ILE A 568 10.45 15.11 23.36
N TYR A 569 10.48 13.90 23.92
CA TYR A 569 11.70 13.09 23.94
C TYR A 569 12.14 12.73 22.52
N ALA A 570 11.20 12.29 21.68
CA ALA A 570 11.50 11.85 20.32
C ALA A 570 12.03 12.99 19.44
N ILE A 571 11.54 14.23 19.58
CA ILE A 571 12.10 15.38 18.84
C ILE A 571 13.52 15.73 19.30
N GLY A 572 13.82 15.58 20.60
CA GLY A 572 15.20 15.67 21.11
C GLY A 572 16.12 14.61 20.50
N MET A 573 15.63 13.38 20.34
CA MET A 573 16.37 12.31 19.65
C MET A 573 16.54 12.59 18.15
N CYS A 574 15.56 13.23 17.50
CA CYS A 574 15.70 13.69 16.11
C CYS A 574 16.79 14.77 16.00
N MET A 575 16.89 15.70 16.95
CA MET A 575 17.96 16.71 16.97
C MET A 575 19.34 16.04 17.05
N ILE A 576 19.50 15.05 17.93
CA ILE A 576 20.73 14.25 18.04
C ILE A 576 21.02 13.48 16.74
N GLU A 577 20.01 12.84 16.16
CA GLU A 577 20.11 12.13 14.89
C GLU A 577 20.60 13.06 13.76
N ALA A 578 20.03 14.26 13.66
CA ALA A 578 20.41 15.25 12.67
C ALA A 578 21.83 15.80 12.88
N LEU A 579 22.25 16.05 14.13
CA LEU A 579 23.59 16.54 14.45
C LEU A 579 24.68 15.50 14.17
N THR A 580 24.42 14.25 14.56
CA THR A 580 25.40 13.15 14.46
C THR A 580 25.37 12.43 13.12
N GLN A 581 24.28 12.56 12.36
CA GLN A 581 23.98 11.76 11.16
C GLN A 581 23.94 10.25 11.43
N GLN A 582 23.71 9.86 12.68
CA GLN A 582 23.67 8.49 13.17
C GLN A 582 22.35 8.23 13.91
N ASP A 583 21.91 6.97 13.94
CA ASP A 583 20.77 6.60 14.78
C ASP A 583 21.12 6.83 16.26
N PRO A 584 20.15 7.18 17.12
CA PRO A 584 20.43 7.29 18.55
C PRO A 584 20.97 5.96 19.12
N PHE A 585 21.98 6.03 19.98
CA PHE A 585 22.75 4.91 20.52
C PHE A 585 23.40 4.01 19.45
N PRO A 586 24.17 4.56 18.49
CA PRO A 586 24.54 3.87 17.24
C PRO A 586 25.48 2.67 17.42
N LYS A 587 26.16 2.57 18.55
CA LYS A 587 27.10 1.48 18.87
C LYS A 587 26.50 0.40 19.76
N VAL A 588 25.20 0.49 20.04
CA VAL A 588 24.48 -0.48 20.86
C VAL A 588 23.63 -1.34 19.93
N ASP A 589 23.76 -2.65 20.08
CA ASP A 589 22.92 -3.61 19.35
C ASP A 589 21.43 -3.34 19.60
N ASN A 590 20.59 -3.57 18.59
CA ASN A 590 19.14 -3.42 18.64
C ASN A 590 18.49 -4.18 19.80
N ASN A 591 19.04 -5.33 20.20
CA ASN A 591 18.53 -6.11 21.34
C ASN A 591 18.97 -5.54 22.70
N VAL A 592 20.09 -4.82 22.73
CA VAL A 592 20.67 -4.25 23.97
C VAL A 592 20.17 -2.83 24.23
N VAL A 593 19.82 -2.08 23.18
CA VAL A 593 19.40 -0.68 23.31
C VAL A 593 18.13 -0.53 24.15
N VAL A 594 17.26 -1.53 24.16
CA VAL A 594 16.08 -1.56 25.01
C VAL A 594 16.46 -1.49 26.49
N GLU A 595 17.49 -2.25 26.89
CA GLU A 595 17.96 -2.26 28.28
C GLU A 595 18.68 -0.96 28.65
N VAL A 596 19.44 -0.38 27.72
CA VAL A 596 20.07 0.95 27.88
C VAL A 596 19.00 2.02 28.16
N ILE A 597 17.93 2.02 27.36
CA ILE A 597 16.81 2.95 27.52
C ILE A 597 16.08 2.70 28.84
N ARG A 598 15.78 1.43 29.18
CA ARG A 598 15.12 1.07 30.45
C ARG A 598 15.90 1.49 31.68
N LYS A 599 17.23 1.38 31.65
CA LYS A 599 18.12 1.85 32.71
C LYS A 599 18.17 3.39 32.83
N GLY A 600 17.64 4.10 31.85
CA GLY A 600 17.65 5.57 31.83
C GLY A 600 19.04 6.14 31.51
N GLU A 601 19.87 5.42 30.76
CA GLU A 601 21.16 5.97 30.33
C GLU A 601 20.94 7.19 29.42
N THR A 602 21.64 8.28 29.71
CA THR A 602 21.56 9.51 28.93
C THR A 602 22.45 9.44 27.70
N TYR A 603 22.04 10.12 26.63
CA TYR A 603 22.87 10.22 25.44
C TYR A 603 24.08 11.13 25.72
N LYS A 604 25.28 10.73 25.29
CA LYS A 604 26.50 11.54 25.47
C LYS A 604 26.52 12.71 24.50
N ARG A 605 26.80 13.91 25.00
CA ARG A 605 26.91 15.13 24.19
C ARG A 605 27.81 14.91 22.96
N PRO A 606 27.29 15.11 21.73
CA PRO A 606 28.11 15.09 20.53
C PRO A 606 29.11 16.26 20.47
N ASP A 607 30.21 16.05 19.76
CA ASP A 607 31.25 17.06 19.56
C ASP A 607 30.74 18.27 18.76
N GLY A 608 31.19 19.46 19.12
CA GLY A 608 30.92 20.70 18.37
C GLY A 608 29.57 21.38 18.66
N ILE A 609 28.75 20.84 19.55
CA ILE A 609 27.51 21.48 20.04
C ILE A 609 27.86 22.41 21.20
N LEU A 610 27.25 23.60 21.29
CA LEU A 610 27.47 24.56 22.39
C LEU A 610 26.75 24.12 23.70
N ASP A 611 27.18 24.65 24.84
CA ASP A 611 26.63 24.26 26.15
C ASP A 611 25.12 24.51 26.21
N ALA A 612 24.68 25.73 25.86
CA ALA A 612 23.27 26.10 25.86
C ALA A 612 22.43 25.23 24.90
N GLU A 613 22.97 24.87 23.74
CA GLU A 613 22.28 24.02 22.75
C GLU A 613 22.11 22.60 23.29
N TRP A 614 23.16 22.05 23.92
CA TRP A 614 23.11 20.73 24.53
C TRP A 614 22.22 20.69 25.78
N ASP A 615 22.25 21.71 26.62
CA ASP A 615 21.40 21.83 27.81
C ASP A 615 19.92 21.87 27.43
N PHE A 616 19.59 22.46 26.27
CA PHE A 616 18.25 22.39 25.70
C PHE A 616 17.92 20.97 25.21
N ILE A 617 18.74 20.41 24.31
CA ILE A 617 18.49 19.09 23.69
C ILE A 617 18.40 17.97 24.75
N SER A 618 19.31 17.99 25.73
CA SER A 618 19.38 16.98 26.80
C SER A 618 18.19 17.04 27.77
N ARG A 619 17.60 18.23 27.99
CA ARG A 619 16.34 18.35 28.74
C ARG A 619 15.16 17.77 27.98
N LEU A 620 15.09 17.93 26.66
CA LEU A 620 14.03 17.31 25.85
C LEU A 620 14.09 15.78 25.96
N CYS A 621 15.29 15.20 25.87
CA CYS A 621 15.50 13.76 25.92
C CYS A 621 15.90 13.21 27.30
N ASN A 622 15.52 13.89 28.39
CA ASN A 622 15.83 13.44 29.75
C ASN A 622 15.15 12.10 30.06
N SER A 623 15.85 11.17 30.71
CA SER A 623 15.28 9.86 31.09
C SER A 623 14.11 9.97 32.07
N ASP A 624 14.09 11.03 32.89
CA ASP A 624 12.96 11.36 33.74
C ASP A 624 12.03 12.33 33.00
N TYR A 625 10.84 11.85 32.61
CA TYR A 625 9.82 12.67 31.95
C TYR A 625 9.32 13.82 32.83
N SER A 626 9.54 13.75 34.15
CA SER A 626 9.19 14.83 35.09
C SER A 626 10.06 16.08 34.88
N LEU A 627 11.27 15.92 34.33
CA LEU A 627 12.24 16.99 34.11
C LEU A 627 12.21 17.56 32.67
N ARG A 628 11.44 16.95 31.78
CA ARG A 628 11.20 17.47 30.43
C ARG A 628 10.21 18.64 30.46
N PRO A 629 10.23 19.53 29.45
CA PRO A 629 9.15 20.49 29.24
C PRO A 629 7.78 19.79 29.23
N LYS A 630 6.77 20.40 29.85
CA LYS A 630 5.45 19.78 30.03
C LYS A 630 4.57 19.89 28.79
N SER A 631 4.90 20.82 27.91
CA SER A 631 4.16 21.06 26.68
C SER A 631 5.10 21.42 25.54
N ILE A 632 4.65 21.12 24.32
CA ILE A 632 5.36 21.55 23.10
C ILE A 632 5.43 23.08 22.97
N ASN A 633 4.53 23.82 23.64
CA ASN A 633 4.56 25.29 23.70
C ASN A 633 5.78 25.83 24.45
N GLU A 634 6.23 25.16 25.52
CA GLU A 634 7.47 25.51 26.22
C GLU A 634 8.67 25.30 25.31
N VAL A 635 8.71 24.16 24.60
CA VAL A 635 9.74 23.84 23.60
C VAL A 635 9.80 24.92 22.51
N LEU A 636 8.65 25.36 22.00
CA LEU A 636 8.56 26.42 20.98
C LEU A 636 9.07 27.78 21.46
N LYS A 637 8.82 28.15 22.72
CA LYS A 637 9.35 29.40 23.29
C LYS A 637 10.86 29.36 23.36
N GLU A 638 11.42 28.26 23.85
CA GLU A 638 12.87 28.12 24.01
C GLU A 638 13.60 27.97 22.66
N ILE A 639 13.06 27.19 21.72
CA ILE A 639 13.69 26.97 20.41
C ILE A 639 13.81 28.26 19.60
N SER A 640 12.86 29.19 19.79
CA SER A 640 12.84 30.49 19.08
C SER A 640 14.07 31.34 19.39
N LEU A 641 14.62 31.25 20.61
CA LEU A 641 15.86 31.94 21.00
C LEU A 641 17.07 31.46 20.18
N PHE A 642 17.12 30.16 19.86
CA PHE A 642 18.19 29.61 19.01
C PHE A 642 18.01 29.98 17.54
N VAL A 643 16.77 30.07 17.06
CA VAL A 643 16.46 30.52 15.68
C VAL A 643 16.88 31.96 15.44
N GLU A 644 16.64 32.86 16.39
CA GLU A 644 17.12 34.26 16.32
C GLU A 644 18.65 34.32 16.23
N GLY A 645 19.35 33.49 17.02
CA GLY A 645 20.80 33.35 16.95
C GLY A 645 21.32 32.75 15.64
N GLU A 646 20.56 31.85 15.01
CA GLU A 646 20.84 31.29 13.68
C GLU A 646 20.78 32.36 12.59
N GLN A 647 19.71 33.17 12.58
CA GLN A 647 19.51 34.25 11.59
C GLN A 647 20.59 35.34 11.68
N GLY A 648 21.03 35.68 12.89
CA GLY A 648 22.12 36.64 13.10
C GLY A 648 23.47 36.20 12.55
N ARG A 649 23.68 34.89 12.33
CA ARG A 649 24.91 34.33 11.72
C ARG A 649 24.84 34.26 10.20
N GLU A 650 23.65 34.10 9.62
CA GLU A 650 23.45 34.06 8.16
C GLU A 650 23.46 35.46 7.51
N ASP A 651 23.12 36.52 8.25
CA ASP A 651 22.92 37.88 7.68
C ASP A 651 23.66 38.98 8.50
N PRO A 652 25.00 39.08 8.42
CA PRO A 652 25.78 40.03 9.23
C PRO A 652 25.44 41.51 8.97
N ALA A 653 24.77 41.83 7.85
CA ALA A 653 24.35 43.18 7.49
C ALA A 653 23.13 43.70 8.29
N LYS A 654 22.32 42.82 8.91
CA LYS A 654 21.17 43.22 9.75
C LYS A 654 21.51 43.38 11.24
N SER A 655 22.71 42.98 11.66
CA SER A 655 23.16 43.05 13.06
C SER A 655 23.66 44.44 13.50
N ILE A 656 23.64 45.46 12.63
CA ILE A 656 24.25 46.77 12.93
C ILE A 656 23.29 47.75 13.65
N THR A 657 22.00 47.43 13.79
CA THR A 657 21.04 48.29 14.53
C THR A 657 20.50 47.57 15.77
N GLY A 658 21.24 47.62 16.87
CA GLY A 658 20.78 47.10 18.15
C GLY A 658 21.91 46.96 19.17
N HIS A 659 22.31 48.08 19.78
CA HIS A 659 23.14 48.04 20.99
C HIS A 659 22.39 47.27 22.10
N THR A 660 22.98 46.19 22.60
CA THR A 660 23.35 45.97 24.03
C THR A 660 23.87 44.54 24.18
N ARG A 661 25.20 44.37 24.12
CA ARG A 661 25.87 43.12 24.49
C ARG A 661 26.43 43.29 25.90
N GLN A 662 25.64 42.96 26.92
CA GLN A 662 26.10 42.60 28.27
C GLN A 662 24.87 42.36 29.18
N GLN A 663 24.55 41.09 29.42
CA GLN A 663 24.03 40.56 30.70
C GLN A 663 23.79 39.05 30.55
N LEU A 664 24.86 38.28 30.67
CA LEU A 664 24.77 36.93 31.25
C LEU A 664 24.68 37.17 32.76
N VAL A 665 23.48 37.04 33.33
CA VAL A 665 23.29 37.05 34.78
C VAL A 665 23.44 35.62 35.28
N GLU A 666 24.49 35.43 36.07
CA GLU A 666 24.80 34.26 36.87
C GLU A 666 23.60 33.87 37.76
N ARG A 667 23.27 32.58 37.82
CA ARG A 667 22.43 32.02 38.91
C ARG A 667 23.33 31.50 40.03
N PRO A 668 23.07 31.82 41.30
CA PRO A 668 23.76 31.17 42.42
C PRO A 668 23.10 29.82 42.80
N PRO A 669 23.82 28.93 43.50
CA PRO A 669 23.45 27.54 43.70
C PRO A 669 22.44 27.30 44.84
N LEU A 670 21.79 26.14 44.77
CA LEU A 670 20.83 25.58 45.73
C LEU A 670 21.43 25.33 47.14
N TYR A 671 20.69 25.65 48.19
CA TYR A 671 20.71 24.93 49.47
C TYR A 671 19.35 24.98 50.19
N GLU A 672 19.06 23.91 50.92
CA GLU A 672 17.84 23.54 51.66
C GLU A 672 17.50 24.47 52.84
N GLN A 673 16.20 24.62 53.16
CA GLN A 673 15.62 24.26 54.48
C GLN A 673 14.10 24.58 54.61
N HIS A 674 13.35 23.54 54.98
CA HIS A 674 12.21 23.47 55.92
C HIS A 674 11.31 24.69 56.21
N GLY A 675 9.98 24.47 56.15
CA GLY A 675 9.04 25.05 57.12
C GLY A 675 7.69 25.55 56.60
N ARG A 676 6.61 24.83 56.96
CA ARG A 676 5.18 25.21 56.99
C ARG A 676 4.87 26.72 57.07
N THR A 677 3.83 27.16 56.33
CA THR A 677 2.49 27.49 56.88
C THR A 677 1.46 27.80 55.78
N LYS A 678 0.19 27.52 56.11
CA LYS A 678 -1.03 27.80 55.34
C LYS A 678 -1.29 29.31 55.27
N HIS A 679 -1.85 29.79 54.16
CA HIS A 679 -3.00 30.73 54.19
C HIS A 679 -3.71 30.79 52.83
N ASN A 680 -5.02 30.54 52.87
CA ASN A 680 -5.99 30.98 51.86
C ASN A 680 -6.05 32.51 51.87
N VAL A 681 -5.99 33.14 50.69
CA VAL A 681 -6.72 34.39 50.41
C VAL A 681 -7.13 34.39 48.93
N SER A 682 -8.45 34.36 48.75
CA SER A 682 -9.20 34.78 47.57
C SER A 682 -9.21 36.31 47.46
N VAL A 683 -8.96 36.89 46.28
CA VAL A 683 -9.49 38.22 45.90
C VAL A 683 -9.66 38.32 44.38
N ASP A 684 -10.93 38.46 44.01
CA ASP A 684 -11.57 39.36 43.04
C ASP A 684 -10.79 39.98 41.87
N VAL A 685 -11.43 39.83 40.71
CA VAL A 685 -11.21 40.51 39.45
C VAL A 685 -11.82 41.91 39.53
N ALA A 686 -11.00 42.94 39.35
CA ALA A 686 -11.44 44.32 39.15
C ALA A 686 -11.47 44.67 37.66
N ILE A 687 -12.62 45.17 37.25
CA ILE A 687 -12.97 45.78 35.96
C ILE A 687 -12.44 47.22 35.95
N HIS A 688 -11.91 47.69 34.82
CA HIS A 688 -12.00 49.11 34.43
C HIS A 688 -11.84 49.32 32.91
N ASP A 689 -12.85 50.01 32.37
CA ASP A 689 -12.87 51.04 31.30
C ASP A 689 -12.50 50.72 29.85
N GLY A 690 -13.54 50.42 29.05
CA GLY A 690 -14.31 51.43 28.30
C GLY A 690 -13.58 52.55 27.54
N VAL A 691 -13.55 52.43 26.20
CA VAL A 691 -13.69 53.58 25.28
C VAL A 691 -14.65 53.17 24.16
N GLN A 692 -15.73 53.93 24.02
CA GLN A 692 -16.67 53.90 22.90
C GLN A 692 -16.11 54.68 21.70
N MET A 693 -16.43 54.29 20.47
CA MET A 693 -17.41 55.01 19.64
C MET A 693 -17.47 54.50 18.19
N GLU A 694 -18.72 54.43 17.76
CA GLU A 694 -19.29 54.64 16.43
C GLU A 694 -19.49 53.46 15.47
N ASP A 695 -20.79 53.28 15.24
CA ASP A 695 -21.52 52.40 14.37
C ASP A 695 -21.26 52.70 12.89
N ASP A 696 -21.37 51.68 12.04
CA ASP A 696 -22.21 51.86 10.86
C ASP A 696 -22.92 50.56 10.48
N VAL A 697 -24.21 50.74 10.23
CA VAL A 697 -25.26 49.74 10.07
C VAL A 697 -25.32 49.27 8.63
N THR A 698 -25.53 47.97 8.40
CA THR A 698 -26.47 47.50 7.36
C THR A 698 -26.91 46.08 7.68
N GLU A 699 -28.13 45.98 8.20
CA GLU A 699 -28.94 44.77 8.28
C GLU A 699 -29.20 44.18 6.87
N ILE A 700 -29.37 42.87 6.79
CA ILE A 700 -30.60 42.21 6.29
C ILE A 700 -30.59 40.76 6.81
N ASP A 701 -31.38 40.57 7.87
CA ASP A 701 -32.42 39.56 8.09
C ASP A 701 -32.36 38.20 7.36
N THR A 702 -32.31 37.08 8.11
CA THR A 702 -33.50 36.22 8.30
C THR A 702 -33.25 35.06 9.26
N SER A 703 -34.11 35.05 10.28
CA SER A 703 -34.50 34.02 11.25
C SER A 703 -34.37 32.53 10.87
N ALA A 704 -33.98 31.72 11.87
CA ALA A 704 -34.86 30.75 12.57
C ALA A 704 -34.11 29.49 13.06
N THR A 705 -33.79 29.50 14.35
CA THR A 705 -33.96 28.41 15.34
C THR A 705 -34.17 26.96 14.85
N SER A 706 -33.29 26.04 15.26
CA SER A 706 -33.63 25.11 16.34
C SER A 706 -32.41 24.32 16.84
N THR A 707 -32.33 24.27 18.16
CA THR A 707 -31.45 23.51 19.02
C THR A 707 -31.63 22.00 18.87
N THR A 708 -30.53 21.24 18.78
CA THR A 708 -30.42 19.97 19.53
C THR A 708 -28.97 19.73 19.94
N SER A 709 -28.74 19.90 21.23
CA SER A 709 -27.57 19.45 21.96
C SER A 709 -27.51 17.92 21.96
N CYS A 710 -26.38 17.34 21.61
CA CYS A 710 -26.00 16.03 22.10
C CYS A 710 -24.51 16.03 22.43
N ALA A 711 -24.24 15.92 23.72
CA ALA A 711 -22.92 15.84 24.32
C ALA A 711 -22.16 14.62 23.82
N ILE A 712 -20.94 14.83 23.34
CA ILE A 712 -19.95 13.79 23.13
C ILE A 712 -19.02 13.84 24.34
N GLY A 713 -19.20 12.91 25.26
CA GLY A 713 -18.17 12.53 26.20
C GLY A 713 -17.17 11.61 25.48
N ILE A 714 -15.92 12.05 25.41
CA ILE A 714 -14.73 11.21 25.32
C ILE A 714 -13.93 11.51 26.57
#